data_AF-A0A074S5G4-F1
#
_entry.id   AF-A0A074S5G4-F1
#
_cell.length_a   1.000
_cell.length_b   1.000
_cell.length_c   1.000
_cell.angle_alpha   90.00
_cell.angle_beta   90.00
_cell.angle_gamma   90.00
#
_symmetry.space_group_name_H-M   'P 1'
#
loop_
_entity.id
_entity.type
_entity.pdbx_description
1 polymer ?
#
loop_
_entity_poly.entity_id
_entity_poly.type
_entity_poly.pdbx_seq_one_letter_code
_entity_poly.pdbx_strand_id
1 'polypeptide(L)'
;MTELLKRTFAARKAEGTAAFVTFVTGGYPTKDATVDIMLAMEAGGTDIIELGMPFSDPIADGPAIQDSNTIALNNGVGYEDCLQYVRDARAKGLKCPVLLMGYYNPIIAYGEEKAVKHAHEAGANGFIMVDLPPEEAIKFREICAKEDISYVPLIAPSTSLARIKFLASIADTFIYVVSKMGTTGSSANVAINTSLPAIISRIREYTPVPLAVGFGVATREHFETVTHAGADGVVVGSRLVTVIRDAGANAPSAVQQYCAELTAQGQPREPQHQRPASVVSPPLPIPEANPLGSADALKVTEPIVLPARFGAFGGQYVPEALVDCLVELEQAHKAALADPEFWKEFEGLYGYMNRPSKLYLAERLTEAAGGARIWFKREDLNHTGSHKINNAIGQILLAKRIGKKRIIAETGAGQHGVATATVCARFGMECVVYMGAEDVRRQALNVFRMRMLGATVIPVHSGSKTLKDAINDAMRDWVTNLSTTHYLVGSAIGPHPFPTIVRDFQRIIGREIKSQMAELCGKLPDVVVACVGGGSNAIGTFYDFINEPGVRLVGVEAGGQGVDTKFHSATLALGVPGVLHGVRTYLLQSESGQIIETHSISAGLDYPGVGPEHAWLKDSGRAEYVVATDEEALRGFRMCTQLEGIIPALESSHAVWGTVQIAKTLPKDQDVVMCLSGRGDKDVEQISELLPGKWAEKLDWHISHSSSEPDALMYAPGMADDTLLFIRKGQFSGTRLTTMWRAPMFGLLVNAALTFASTTTSGTLIACLQNGSPADAVLIPSSTGYNTSRLANINARISYFPAAIVFPNTAQDVQKYVKCGAASGVAVVGRSGGHSYASYGVGGKDGALVIDLSKMKSIVVDASGSAKIQTGNRLGEIAQKLWDNGQRALPHGVCPYGHTAFGGFGPFSRYAGLLHDYVTSAEVVLANGTLTTASATKNTDLFWALRGAGASYGIVTEWTFATLAAPATVISYKVDYTLTVLTVQKARELLKSWQKIALSAPDNLSVICTVGRVRPFGGANLFLEFRGTYYGTEAEFNTLTSNWSSIYSPGNFTHKLNNWYDGLVALSGPLSTSEPETAISFFAKSIFTKSAVTNPQWDRLFGFISKEGFDVDVDWFIELDRYGGAVSRQASDYTSFAHRDAVISFQFFAGVTPDPLSADGVPYLNKLAAAVDPSPEAAYVNYVDPTLTPAQWKQQYFAGHYPRLVSIKRAVDPRNVFHFPQSIGLS
;
A
#
# COMPACT_ATOMS: atom_id res chain seq x y z
N MET A 1 16.39 20.88 -34.37
CA MET A 1 15.05 20.57 -33.84
C MET A 1 14.54 21.62 -32.84
N THR A 2 15.45 22.28 -32.12
CA THR A 2 15.20 23.35 -31.13
C THR A 2 14.31 24.49 -31.63
N GLU A 3 14.47 24.90 -32.89
CA GLU A 3 13.72 25.99 -33.51
C GLU A 3 12.21 25.70 -33.62
N LEU A 4 11.82 24.43 -33.76
CA LEU A 4 10.39 24.06 -33.82
C LEU A 4 9.69 24.37 -32.49
N LEU A 5 10.33 24.08 -31.35
CA LEU A 5 9.79 24.40 -30.02
C LEU A 5 9.58 25.91 -29.85
N LYS A 6 10.57 26.72 -30.27
CA LYS A 6 10.49 28.20 -30.22
C LYS A 6 9.33 28.72 -31.06
N ARG A 7 9.15 28.20 -32.27
CA ARG A 7 8.05 28.57 -33.17
C ARG A 7 6.69 28.18 -32.61
N THR A 8 6.57 27.02 -31.96
CA THR A 8 5.33 26.59 -31.32
C THR A 8 4.86 27.60 -30.25
N PHE A 9 5.74 27.99 -29.32
CA PHE A 9 5.40 28.99 -28.31
C PHE A 9 5.12 30.37 -28.93
N ALA A 10 5.90 30.78 -29.94
CA ALA A 10 5.68 32.06 -30.63
C ALA A 10 4.31 32.12 -31.35
N ALA A 11 3.90 31.02 -31.99
CA ALA A 11 2.61 30.91 -32.67
C ALA A 11 1.44 31.00 -31.68
N ARG A 12 1.49 30.23 -30.58
CA ARG A 12 0.45 30.25 -29.54
C ARG A 12 0.35 31.63 -28.88
N LYS A 13 1.50 32.28 -28.62
CA LYS A 13 1.54 33.65 -28.12
C LYS A 13 0.91 34.66 -29.09
N ALA A 14 1.13 34.52 -30.39
CA ALA A 14 0.51 35.38 -31.42
C ALA A 14 -1.01 35.18 -31.50
N GLU A 15 -1.50 33.97 -31.21
CA GLU A 15 -2.93 33.66 -31.08
C GLU A 15 -3.52 34.07 -29.70
N GLY A 16 -2.67 34.50 -28.76
CA GLY A 16 -3.05 34.88 -27.40
C GLY A 16 -3.48 33.71 -26.51
N THR A 17 -3.02 32.50 -26.82
CA THR A 17 -3.28 31.26 -26.06
C THR A 17 -1.98 30.71 -25.47
N ALA A 18 -2.06 29.93 -24.39
CA ALA A 18 -0.92 29.13 -23.92
C ALA A 18 -0.73 27.88 -24.80
N ALA A 19 0.50 27.41 -24.96
CA ALA A 19 0.80 26.14 -25.62
C ALA A 19 0.34 24.96 -24.75
N PHE A 20 -0.29 23.96 -25.37
CA PHE A 20 -0.73 22.76 -24.67
C PHE A 20 0.33 21.65 -24.75
N VAL A 21 0.86 21.24 -23.61
CA VAL A 21 1.87 20.17 -23.49
C VAL A 21 1.23 18.94 -22.84
N THR A 22 1.37 17.77 -23.46
CA THR A 22 0.76 16.51 -22.98
C THR A 22 1.80 15.43 -22.76
N PHE A 23 1.59 14.56 -21.78
CA PHE A 23 2.49 13.43 -21.49
C PHE A 23 1.85 12.06 -21.73
N VAL A 24 2.64 11.13 -22.28
CA VAL A 24 2.33 9.70 -22.37
C VAL A 24 3.59 8.86 -22.13
N THR A 25 3.47 7.79 -21.34
CA THR A 25 4.55 6.81 -21.17
C THR A 25 4.63 5.89 -22.39
N GLY A 26 5.81 5.80 -23.01
CA GLY A 26 6.02 4.94 -24.16
C GLY A 26 5.69 3.48 -23.84
N GLY A 27 4.88 2.84 -24.67
CA GLY A 27 4.43 1.46 -24.50
C GLY A 27 3.30 1.23 -23.50
N TYR A 28 2.65 2.30 -23.05
CA TYR A 28 1.45 2.26 -22.21
C TYR A 28 0.20 2.69 -23.02
N PRO A 29 -0.93 1.95 -22.94
CA PRO A 29 -1.15 0.74 -22.15
C PRO A 29 -0.53 -0.52 -22.80
N THR A 30 -0.26 -0.46 -24.10
CA THR A 30 0.41 -1.51 -24.89
C THR A 30 1.46 -0.87 -25.80
N LYS A 31 2.39 -1.68 -26.33
CA LYS A 31 3.39 -1.23 -27.31
C LYS A 31 2.74 -0.53 -28.51
N ASP A 32 1.80 -1.21 -29.13
CA ASP A 32 1.20 -0.80 -30.41
C ASP A 32 0.35 0.48 -30.30
N ALA A 33 -0.19 0.77 -29.12
CA ALA A 33 -1.08 1.92 -28.92
C ALA A 33 -0.33 3.27 -28.88
N THR A 34 0.96 3.28 -28.55
CA THR A 34 1.72 4.52 -28.27
C THR A 34 1.65 5.53 -29.41
N VAL A 35 1.92 5.08 -30.63
CA VAL A 35 1.96 5.95 -31.81
C VAL A 35 0.58 6.53 -32.11
N ASP A 36 -0.47 5.71 -32.02
CA ASP A 36 -1.83 6.14 -32.29
C ASP A 36 -2.34 7.10 -31.19
N ILE A 37 -1.91 6.93 -29.94
CA ILE A 37 -2.15 7.88 -28.84
C ILE A 37 -1.44 9.22 -29.11
N MET A 38 -0.19 9.22 -29.56
CA MET A 38 0.53 10.45 -29.89
C MET A 38 -0.16 11.24 -31.02
N LEU A 39 -0.63 10.54 -32.07
CA LEU A 39 -1.39 11.15 -33.16
C LEU A 39 -2.75 11.68 -32.67
N ALA A 40 -3.42 10.96 -31.78
CA ALA A 40 -4.67 11.39 -31.17
C ALA A 40 -4.49 12.65 -30.30
N MET A 41 -3.38 12.76 -29.57
CA MET A 41 -3.03 13.98 -28.82
C MET A 41 -2.93 15.19 -29.75
N GLU A 42 -2.15 15.08 -30.84
CA GLU A 42 -2.03 16.16 -31.83
C GLU A 42 -3.39 16.50 -32.47
N ALA A 43 -4.19 15.49 -32.83
CA ALA A 43 -5.52 15.70 -33.41
C ALA A 43 -6.48 16.43 -32.43
N GLY A 44 -6.32 16.22 -31.13
CA GLY A 44 -7.05 16.90 -30.06
C GLY A 44 -6.49 18.27 -29.66
N GLY A 45 -5.50 18.79 -30.38
CA GLY A 45 -4.98 20.15 -30.17
C GLY A 45 -3.73 20.25 -29.29
N THR A 46 -3.03 19.14 -29.03
CA THR A 46 -1.71 19.19 -28.37
C THR A 46 -0.69 19.92 -29.24
N ASP A 47 0.05 20.85 -28.63
CA ASP A 47 1.14 21.59 -29.27
C ASP A 47 2.53 20.95 -29.06
N ILE A 48 2.75 20.25 -27.94
CA ILE A 48 4.01 19.57 -27.60
C ILE A 48 3.70 18.25 -26.88
N ILE A 49 4.35 17.15 -27.27
CA ILE A 49 4.21 15.84 -26.60
C ILE A 49 5.47 15.52 -25.79
N GLU A 50 5.29 15.18 -24.52
CA GLU A 50 6.29 14.55 -23.67
C GLU A 50 6.10 13.03 -23.75
N LEU A 51 7.05 12.36 -24.41
CA LEU A 51 7.10 10.90 -24.46
C LEU A 51 7.95 10.41 -23.28
N GLY A 52 7.27 9.86 -22.28
CA GLY A 52 7.86 9.27 -21.09
C GLY A 52 8.67 8.02 -21.43
N MET A 53 9.95 8.02 -21.08
CA MET A 53 10.84 6.87 -21.17
C MET A 53 10.69 6.05 -19.88
N PRO A 54 10.19 4.81 -19.97
CA PRO A 54 9.90 4.04 -18.77
C PRO A 54 11.17 3.72 -17.99
N PHE A 55 11.11 3.91 -16.67
CA PHE A 55 12.20 3.62 -15.75
C PHE A 55 11.70 2.85 -14.53
N SER A 56 12.49 1.89 -14.05
CA SER A 56 12.11 0.99 -12.96
C SER A 56 12.09 1.66 -11.58
N ASP A 57 12.86 2.74 -11.42
CA ASP A 57 13.12 3.37 -10.12
C ASP A 57 12.95 4.90 -10.14
N PRO A 58 11.78 5.41 -10.58
CA PRO A 58 11.55 6.84 -10.62
C PRO A 58 11.41 7.39 -9.20
N ILE A 59 12.11 8.49 -8.88
CA ILE A 59 12.08 9.13 -7.53
C ILE A 59 11.14 10.34 -7.42
N ALA A 60 10.63 10.88 -8.53
CA ALA A 60 9.73 12.03 -8.56
C ALA A 60 8.32 11.73 -9.12
N ASP A 61 8.17 10.60 -9.81
CA ASP A 61 6.90 10.24 -10.45
C ASP A 61 5.84 9.96 -9.38
N GLY A 62 4.61 10.43 -9.63
CA GLY A 62 3.46 10.04 -8.80
C GLY A 62 2.87 8.69 -9.23
N PRO A 63 1.91 8.14 -8.46
CA PRO A 63 1.46 6.75 -8.60
C PRO A 63 0.99 6.38 -10.01
N ALA A 64 0.22 7.25 -10.67
CA ALA A 64 -0.28 6.97 -12.02
C ALA A 64 0.85 6.78 -13.06
N ILE A 65 1.92 7.59 -12.98
CA ILE A 65 3.05 7.47 -13.91
C ILE A 65 3.89 6.25 -13.54
N GLN A 66 4.11 5.96 -12.26
CA GLN A 66 4.80 4.74 -11.80
C GLN A 66 4.11 3.47 -12.30
N ASP A 67 2.78 3.40 -12.21
CA ASP A 67 2.00 2.28 -12.72
C ASP A 67 2.17 2.14 -14.24
N SER A 68 2.15 3.26 -14.97
CA SER A 68 2.38 3.25 -16.42
C SER A 68 3.80 2.81 -16.81
N ASN A 69 4.83 3.22 -16.05
CA ASN A 69 6.21 2.77 -16.24
C ASN A 69 6.30 1.26 -16.01
N THR A 70 5.70 0.76 -14.93
CA THR A 70 5.69 -0.68 -14.61
C THR A 70 5.06 -1.49 -15.73
N ILE A 71 3.93 -1.05 -16.26
CA ILE A 71 3.24 -1.73 -17.37
C ILE A 71 4.08 -1.65 -18.66
N ALA A 72 4.66 -0.50 -18.98
CA ALA A 72 5.54 -0.34 -20.14
C ALA A 72 6.78 -1.25 -20.05
N LEU A 73 7.43 -1.33 -18.89
CA LEU A 73 8.57 -2.22 -18.67
C LEU A 73 8.17 -3.70 -18.78
N ASN A 74 7.00 -4.08 -18.26
CA ASN A 74 6.46 -5.44 -18.43
C ASN A 74 6.13 -5.77 -19.88
N ASN A 75 5.79 -4.77 -20.69
CA ASN A 75 5.66 -4.90 -22.14
C ASN A 75 7.03 -5.04 -22.85
N GLY A 76 8.14 -4.90 -22.13
CA GLY A 76 9.51 -4.98 -22.64
C GLY A 76 9.91 -3.73 -23.41
N VAL A 77 9.51 -2.55 -22.94
CA VAL A 77 9.76 -1.26 -23.59
C VAL A 77 10.95 -0.58 -22.92
N GLY A 78 11.93 -0.15 -23.72
CA GLY A 78 13.07 0.64 -23.28
C GLY A 78 13.27 1.90 -24.12
N TYR A 79 14.44 2.52 -23.95
CA TYR A 79 14.79 3.76 -24.65
C TYR A 79 14.76 3.62 -26.18
N GLU A 80 15.23 2.50 -26.73
CA GLU A 80 15.23 2.26 -28.17
C GLU A 80 13.82 2.18 -28.75
N ASP A 81 12.88 1.54 -28.04
CA ASP A 81 11.47 1.50 -28.44
C ASP A 81 10.87 2.91 -28.46
N CYS A 82 11.20 3.76 -27.47
CA CYS A 82 10.76 5.17 -27.48
C CYS A 82 11.25 5.90 -28.74
N LEU A 83 12.50 5.71 -29.16
CA LEU A 83 13.01 6.27 -30.41
C LEU A 83 12.23 5.74 -31.62
N GLN A 84 11.88 4.45 -31.62
CA GLN A 84 11.09 3.85 -32.68
C GLN A 84 9.68 4.43 -32.75
N TYR A 85 9.01 4.63 -31.60
CA TYR A 85 7.70 5.30 -31.58
C TYR A 85 7.76 6.72 -32.16
N VAL A 86 8.83 7.48 -31.90
CA VAL A 86 8.99 8.80 -32.52
C VAL A 86 9.13 8.67 -34.04
N ARG A 87 9.97 7.76 -34.54
CA ARG A 87 10.12 7.53 -36.00
C ARG A 87 8.80 7.17 -36.65
N ASP A 88 8.07 6.23 -36.05
CA ASP A 88 6.80 5.74 -36.60
C ASP A 88 5.71 6.82 -36.55
N ALA A 89 5.65 7.61 -35.48
CA ALA A 89 4.73 8.74 -35.39
C ALA A 89 5.04 9.83 -36.45
N ARG A 90 6.33 10.15 -36.65
CA ARG A 90 6.77 11.07 -37.72
C ARG A 90 6.40 10.53 -39.11
N ALA A 91 6.60 9.24 -39.36
CA ALA A 91 6.24 8.59 -40.63
C ALA A 91 4.72 8.60 -40.88
N LYS A 92 3.90 8.51 -39.83
CA LYS A 92 2.44 8.65 -39.88
C LYS A 92 1.95 10.11 -39.90
N GLY A 93 2.85 11.09 -39.87
CA GLY A 93 2.53 12.49 -40.11
C GLY A 93 2.44 13.39 -38.86
N LEU A 94 2.90 12.93 -37.69
CA LEU A 94 2.97 13.76 -36.48
C LEU A 94 3.88 14.98 -36.69
N LYS A 95 3.38 16.20 -36.48
CA LYS A 95 4.11 17.46 -36.73
C LYS A 95 4.54 18.18 -35.47
N CYS A 96 3.82 18.02 -34.37
CA CYS A 96 4.12 18.69 -33.12
C CYS A 96 5.48 18.23 -32.54
N PRO A 97 6.21 19.12 -31.85
CA PRO A 97 7.42 18.75 -31.12
C PRO A 97 7.21 17.57 -30.17
N VAL A 98 8.22 16.68 -30.10
CA VAL A 98 8.26 15.57 -29.13
C VAL A 98 9.49 15.73 -28.22
N LEU A 99 9.27 15.76 -26.92
CA LEU A 99 10.31 15.77 -25.89
C LEU A 99 10.42 14.37 -25.27
N LEU A 100 11.63 13.85 -25.13
CA LEU A 100 11.88 12.62 -24.40
C LEU A 100 12.05 12.95 -22.91
N MET A 101 11.12 12.49 -22.10
CA MET A 101 11.10 12.78 -20.66
C MET A 101 11.40 11.52 -19.85
N GLY A 102 12.31 11.59 -18.87
CA GLY A 102 12.63 10.43 -18.04
C GLY A 102 13.79 10.67 -17.08
N TYR A 103 14.43 9.58 -16.67
CA TYR A 103 15.56 9.58 -15.73
C TYR A 103 16.88 9.35 -16.45
N TYR A 104 17.97 9.80 -15.85
CA TYR A 104 19.27 9.86 -16.52
C TYR A 104 19.95 8.48 -16.68
N ASN A 105 19.66 7.52 -15.80
CA ASN A 105 20.37 6.24 -15.80
C ASN A 105 20.23 5.43 -17.11
N PRO A 106 19.03 5.27 -17.71
CA PRO A 106 18.90 4.67 -19.05
C PRO A 106 19.71 5.37 -20.14
N ILE A 107 19.90 6.68 -20.05
CA ILE A 107 20.70 7.46 -21.01
C ILE A 107 22.20 7.18 -20.84
N ILE A 108 22.68 7.06 -19.59
CA ILE A 108 24.06 6.64 -19.31
C ILE A 108 24.30 5.23 -19.85
N ALA A 109 23.40 4.30 -19.58
CA ALA A 109 23.53 2.90 -20.02
C ALA A 109 23.55 2.78 -21.55
N TYR A 110 22.76 3.60 -22.25
CA TYR A 110 22.77 3.66 -23.72
C TYR A 110 24.03 4.33 -24.31
N GLY A 111 24.63 5.23 -23.54
CA GLY A 111 25.70 6.13 -23.95
C GLY A 111 25.16 7.50 -24.35
N GLU A 112 25.56 8.55 -23.62
CA GLU A 112 25.03 9.92 -23.73
C GLU A 112 25.07 10.47 -25.17
N GLU A 113 26.23 10.41 -25.83
CA GLU A 113 26.41 10.93 -27.20
C GLU A 113 25.56 10.17 -28.21
N LYS A 114 25.53 8.84 -28.08
CA LYS A 114 24.72 7.95 -28.93
C LYS A 114 23.23 8.21 -28.74
N ALA A 115 22.79 8.39 -27.49
CA ALA A 115 21.39 8.65 -27.14
C ALA A 115 20.90 9.94 -27.79
N VAL A 116 21.62 11.04 -27.59
CA VAL A 116 21.25 12.34 -28.14
C VAL A 116 21.23 12.30 -29.67
N LYS A 117 22.27 11.75 -30.30
CA LYS A 117 22.33 11.63 -31.76
C LYS A 117 21.16 10.81 -32.32
N HIS A 118 20.87 9.65 -31.74
CA HIS A 118 19.77 8.80 -32.20
C HIS A 118 18.39 9.42 -31.94
N ALA A 119 18.23 10.22 -30.88
CA ALA A 119 17.04 11.02 -30.65
C ALA A 119 16.84 12.08 -31.74
N HIS A 120 17.91 12.72 -32.19
CA HIS A 120 17.85 13.70 -33.29
C HIS A 120 17.38 13.02 -34.57
N GLU A 121 18.05 11.90 -34.93
CA GLU A 121 17.73 11.11 -36.10
C GLU A 121 16.29 10.54 -36.06
N ALA A 122 15.78 10.21 -34.87
CA ALA A 122 14.40 9.76 -34.70
C ALA A 122 13.36 10.88 -34.89
N GLY A 123 13.77 12.15 -34.80
CA GLY A 123 12.87 13.30 -34.92
C GLY A 123 12.36 13.86 -33.59
N ALA A 124 13.05 13.57 -32.47
CA ALA A 124 12.78 14.19 -31.17
C ALA A 124 13.37 15.61 -31.12
N ASN A 125 12.77 16.47 -30.29
CA ASN A 125 13.08 17.90 -30.23
C ASN A 125 13.85 18.32 -28.98
N GLY A 126 13.87 17.49 -27.95
CA GLY A 126 14.51 17.81 -26.69
C GLY A 126 14.42 16.70 -25.66
N PHE A 127 15.11 16.91 -24.56
CA PHE A 127 15.07 16.07 -23.36
C PHE A 127 14.59 16.85 -22.15
N ILE A 128 13.81 16.17 -21.29
CA ILE A 128 13.55 16.56 -19.90
C ILE A 128 14.10 15.43 -19.03
N MET A 129 15.25 15.65 -18.39
CA MET A 129 15.84 14.69 -17.43
C MET A 129 15.46 15.09 -16.01
N VAL A 130 14.60 14.30 -15.38
CA VAL A 130 13.94 14.66 -14.12
C VAL A 130 14.92 14.72 -12.94
N ASP A 131 16.00 13.94 -12.98
CA ASP A 131 16.99 13.75 -11.92
C ASP A 131 18.39 14.28 -12.29
N LEU A 132 18.50 15.11 -13.33
CA LEU A 132 19.78 15.65 -13.79
C LEU A 132 19.85 17.17 -13.55
N PRO A 133 20.28 17.64 -12.38
CA PRO A 133 20.42 19.07 -12.15
C PRO A 133 21.55 19.64 -13.01
N PRO A 134 21.52 20.95 -13.31
CA PRO A 134 22.45 21.61 -14.22
C PRO A 134 23.95 21.34 -13.97
N GLU A 135 24.35 21.24 -12.69
CA GLU A 135 25.73 20.97 -12.28
C GLU A 135 26.22 19.62 -12.79
N GLU A 136 25.33 18.63 -12.81
CA GLU A 136 25.55 17.30 -13.35
C GLU A 136 25.31 17.27 -14.87
N ALA A 137 24.47 18.17 -15.39
CA ALA A 137 24.04 18.22 -16.78
C ALA A 137 25.03 18.90 -17.74
N ILE A 138 26.13 19.53 -17.28
CA ILE A 138 27.03 20.34 -18.12
C ILE A 138 27.42 19.59 -19.40
N LYS A 139 27.99 18.39 -19.25
CA LYS A 139 28.41 17.55 -20.37
C LYS A 139 27.23 17.14 -21.25
N PHE A 140 26.13 16.68 -20.65
CA PHE A 140 24.95 16.22 -21.38
C PHE A 140 24.33 17.35 -22.22
N ARG A 141 24.27 18.57 -21.68
CA ARG A 141 23.79 19.76 -22.37
C ARG A 141 24.69 20.14 -23.55
N GLU A 142 26.01 20.06 -23.40
CA GLU A 142 26.93 20.29 -24.51
C GLU A 142 26.71 19.30 -25.66
N ILE A 143 26.40 18.04 -25.33
CA ILE A 143 26.03 17.01 -26.32
C ILE A 143 24.71 17.38 -27.00
N CYS A 144 23.66 17.73 -26.24
CA CYS A 144 22.36 18.17 -26.78
C CYS A 144 22.52 19.37 -27.74
N ALA A 145 23.30 20.39 -27.33
CA ALA A 145 23.53 21.58 -28.12
C ALA A 145 24.26 21.28 -29.45
N LYS A 146 25.22 20.35 -29.45
CA LYS A 146 25.94 19.94 -30.67
C LYS A 146 25.03 19.28 -31.70
N GLU A 147 24.00 18.56 -31.26
CA GLU A 147 23.05 17.84 -32.12
C GLU A 147 21.74 18.63 -32.37
N ASP A 148 21.69 19.93 -32.03
CA ASP A 148 20.50 20.79 -32.18
C ASP A 148 19.21 20.18 -31.56
N ILE A 149 19.38 19.64 -30.34
CA ILE A 149 18.34 19.14 -29.44
C ILE A 149 18.30 20.02 -28.19
N SER A 150 17.09 20.38 -27.74
CA SER A 150 16.94 21.18 -26.53
C SER A 150 17.12 20.35 -25.26
N TYR A 151 17.78 20.93 -24.26
CA TYR A 151 17.76 20.42 -22.89
C TYR A 151 16.94 21.35 -22.02
N VAL A 152 15.75 20.91 -21.61
CA VAL A 152 14.77 21.75 -20.91
C VAL A 152 15.05 21.74 -19.40
N PRO A 153 15.45 22.88 -18.79
CA PRO A 153 15.66 22.95 -17.35
C PRO A 153 14.32 23.02 -16.59
N LEU A 154 14.34 22.53 -15.35
CA LEU A 154 13.20 22.56 -14.44
C LEU A 154 13.41 23.65 -13.38
N ILE A 155 12.32 24.32 -12.95
CA ILE A 155 12.27 25.18 -11.77
C ILE A 155 11.15 24.69 -10.85
N ALA A 156 11.44 24.56 -9.56
CA ALA A 156 10.46 24.20 -8.53
C ALA A 156 10.12 25.41 -7.64
N PRO A 157 9.03 25.36 -6.85
CA PRO A 157 8.69 26.44 -5.91
C PRO A 157 9.79 26.66 -4.85
N SER A 158 10.51 25.60 -4.48
CA SER A 158 11.64 25.66 -3.54
C SER A 158 12.87 26.36 -4.10
N THR A 159 13.05 26.41 -5.43
CA THR A 159 14.27 26.93 -6.08
C THR A 159 14.58 28.37 -5.65
N SER A 160 15.82 28.58 -5.20
CA SER A 160 16.38 29.85 -4.76
C SER A 160 16.47 30.90 -5.88
N LEU A 161 16.53 32.18 -5.53
CA LEU A 161 16.64 33.27 -6.51
C LEU A 161 17.94 33.20 -7.33
N ALA A 162 19.06 32.86 -6.68
CA ALA A 162 20.34 32.71 -7.35
C ALA A 162 20.28 31.57 -8.37
N ARG A 163 19.62 30.47 -7.99
CA ARG A 163 19.43 29.29 -8.84
C ARG A 163 18.47 29.56 -10.00
N ILE A 164 17.40 30.33 -9.81
CA ILE A 164 16.52 30.79 -10.91
C ILE A 164 17.31 31.57 -11.96
N LYS A 165 18.16 32.51 -11.57
CA LYS A 165 18.98 33.31 -12.50
C LYS A 165 19.88 32.42 -13.36
N PHE A 166 20.44 31.39 -12.74
CA PHE A 166 21.29 30.43 -13.42
C PHE A 166 20.51 29.51 -14.37
N LEU A 167 19.41 28.91 -13.90
CA LEU A 167 18.53 28.08 -14.73
C LEU A 167 17.97 28.86 -15.93
N ALA A 168 17.64 30.14 -15.71
CA ALA A 168 17.22 31.08 -16.74
C ALA A 168 18.30 31.37 -17.79
N SER A 169 19.58 31.43 -17.40
CA SER A 169 20.68 31.72 -18.33
C SER A 169 21.07 30.52 -19.20
N ILE A 170 20.69 29.31 -18.77
CA ILE A 170 20.99 28.08 -19.51
C ILE A 170 19.82 27.57 -20.37
N ALA A 171 18.60 28.05 -20.14
CA ALA A 171 17.41 27.68 -20.90
C ALA A 171 17.49 28.19 -22.35
N ASP A 172 17.28 27.31 -23.32
CA ASP A 172 17.38 27.63 -24.76
C ASP A 172 16.02 27.68 -25.47
N THR A 173 15.01 26.93 -25.01
CA THR A 173 13.67 26.87 -25.63
C THR A 173 12.55 27.33 -24.71
N PHE A 174 12.36 26.65 -23.58
CA PHE A 174 11.41 27.00 -22.53
C PHE A 174 11.92 26.47 -21.19
N ILE A 175 11.31 26.92 -20.09
CA ILE A 175 11.57 26.38 -18.75
C ILE A 175 10.33 25.63 -18.29
N TYR A 176 10.53 24.42 -17.78
CA TYR A 176 9.48 23.65 -17.13
C TYR A 176 9.33 24.11 -15.68
N VAL A 177 8.18 24.67 -15.31
CA VAL A 177 7.89 25.15 -13.96
C VAL A 177 6.95 24.17 -13.26
N VAL A 178 7.42 23.60 -12.15
CA VAL A 178 6.60 22.73 -11.30
C VAL A 178 5.73 23.61 -10.40
N SER A 179 4.39 23.53 -10.52
CA SER A 179 3.48 24.49 -9.87
C SER A 179 3.26 24.25 -8.36
N LYS A 180 3.65 23.08 -7.84
CA LYS A 180 3.46 22.67 -6.44
C LYS A 180 4.62 21.78 -5.97
N MET A 181 4.93 21.82 -4.66
CA MET A 181 5.78 20.81 -4.02
C MET A 181 5.03 19.46 -3.95
N GLY A 182 5.63 18.39 -4.46
CA GLY A 182 5.06 17.02 -4.43
C GLY A 182 5.39 16.19 -5.68
N THR A 183 4.79 15.00 -5.80
CA THR A 183 4.88 14.10 -6.98
C THR A 183 3.69 14.28 -7.93
N THR A 184 3.88 13.98 -9.22
CA THR A 184 2.91 14.28 -10.30
C THR A 184 1.55 13.63 -10.03
N GLY A 185 0.44 14.39 -10.09
CA GLY A 185 -0.91 13.81 -10.05
C GLY A 185 -1.54 13.67 -8.66
N SER A 186 -1.01 14.36 -7.65
CA SER A 186 -1.67 14.50 -6.34
C SER A 186 -2.99 15.31 -6.45
N SER A 187 -4.06 14.58 -6.77
CA SER A 187 -5.50 14.89 -6.65
C SER A 187 -6.12 15.89 -7.65
N ALA A 188 -7.11 15.42 -8.42
CA ALA A 188 -7.96 16.24 -9.32
C ALA A 188 -8.91 17.22 -8.59
N ASN A 189 -9.01 17.14 -7.26
CA ASN A 189 -9.90 17.96 -6.41
C ASN A 189 -9.14 19.03 -5.59
N VAL A 190 -7.96 19.47 -6.03
CA VAL A 190 -7.15 20.47 -5.32
C VAL A 190 -7.21 21.81 -6.06
N ALA A 191 -7.54 22.88 -5.33
CA ALA A 191 -7.45 24.24 -5.84
C ALA A 191 -6.04 24.56 -6.36
N ILE A 192 -5.94 25.20 -7.53
CA ILE A 192 -4.65 25.63 -8.09
C ILE A 192 -3.92 26.52 -7.10
N ASN A 193 -2.60 26.33 -7.00
CA ASN A 193 -1.74 27.06 -6.09
C ASN A 193 -1.93 28.58 -6.25
N THR A 194 -2.45 29.24 -5.22
CA THR A 194 -2.72 30.69 -5.21
C THR A 194 -1.45 31.53 -5.33
N SER A 195 -0.27 30.95 -5.08
CA SER A 195 1.04 31.60 -5.26
C SER A 195 1.61 31.48 -6.67
N LEU A 196 0.96 30.74 -7.59
CA LEU A 196 1.47 30.52 -8.94
C LEU A 196 1.78 31.81 -9.73
N PRO A 197 0.93 32.87 -9.70
CA PRO A 197 1.28 34.13 -10.35
C PRO A 197 2.56 34.77 -9.80
N ALA A 198 2.81 34.64 -8.50
CA ALA A 198 4.02 35.16 -7.87
C ALA A 198 5.27 34.38 -8.29
N ILE A 199 5.17 33.05 -8.42
CA ILE A 199 6.28 32.21 -8.91
C ILE A 199 6.62 32.56 -10.36
N ILE A 200 5.62 32.65 -11.23
CA ILE A 200 5.78 33.02 -12.64
C ILE A 200 6.42 34.40 -12.76
N SER A 201 5.89 35.39 -12.03
CA SER A 201 6.42 36.75 -12.00
C SER A 201 7.89 36.80 -11.55
N ARG A 202 8.23 36.05 -10.49
CA ARG A 202 9.61 35.93 -9.97
C ARG A 202 10.58 35.38 -11.01
N ILE A 203 10.18 34.36 -11.78
CA ILE A 203 11.04 33.78 -12.82
C ILE A 203 11.15 34.74 -14.02
N ARG A 204 10.03 35.36 -14.40
CA ARG A 204 9.94 36.26 -15.57
C ARG A 204 10.85 37.48 -15.47
N GLU A 205 11.16 37.95 -14.26
CA GLU A 205 12.11 39.03 -14.02
C GLU A 205 13.50 38.73 -14.60
N TYR A 206 13.87 37.44 -14.73
CA TYR A 206 15.21 37.01 -15.14
C TYR A 206 15.27 36.37 -16.52
N THR A 207 14.14 36.12 -17.17
CA THR A 207 14.14 35.49 -18.49
C THR A 207 12.95 35.86 -19.37
N PRO A 208 13.18 36.14 -20.66
CA PRO A 208 12.12 36.25 -21.66
C PRO A 208 11.69 34.88 -22.22
N VAL A 209 12.38 33.79 -21.85
CA VAL A 209 12.11 32.43 -22.32
C VAL A 209 10.70 31.99 -21.86
N PRO A 210 9.92 31.29 -22.71
CA PRO A 210 8.61 30.75 -22.34
C PRO A 210 8.65 29.89 -21.07
N LEU A 211 7.59 29.99 -20.26
CA LEU A 211 7.39 29.18 -19.06
C LEU A 211 6.24 28.20 -19.28
N ALA A 212 6.53 26.90 -19.32
CA ALA A 212 5.53 25.85 -19.35
C ALA A 212 5.28 25.35 -17.93
N VAL A 213 4.05 25.48 -17.45
CA VAL A 213 3.70 25.17 -16.06
C VAL A 213 2.99 23.83 -15.99
N GLY A 214 3.53 22.91 -15.19
CA GLY A 214 2.95 21.60 -14.94
C GLY A 214 2.74 21.33 -13.45
N PHE A 215 1.52 20.95 -13.08
CA PHE A 215 1.10 20.13 -11.90
C PHE A 215 -0.38 20.37 -11.61
N GLY A 216 -1.16 19.30 -11.40
CA GLY A 216 -2.56 19.37 -10.94
C GLY A 216 -3.59 19.83 -11.98
N VAL A 217 -3.21 20.01 -13.25
CA VAL A 217 -4.14 20.37 -14.32
C VAL A 217 -4.86 19.11 -14.80
N ALA A 218 -6.19 19.09 -14.62
CA ALA A 218 -7.03 17.94 -14.95
C ALA A 218 -8.32 18.33 -15.71
N THR A 219 -8.72 19.59 -15.61
CA THR A 219 -9.94 20.14 -16.21
C THR A 219 -9.60 21.41 -17.01
N ARG A 220 -10.55 21.85 -17.83
CA ARG A 220 -10.40 23.09 -18.61
C ARG A 220 -10.29 24.32 -17.70
N GLU A 221 -11.06 24.37 -16.62
CA GLU A 221 -10.96 25.44 -15.64
C GLU A 221 -9.55 25.52 -15.04
N HIS A 222 -8.90 24.37 -14.81
CA HIS A 222 -7.52 24.36 -14.35
C HIS A 222 -6.57 24.92 -15.41
N PHE A 223 -6.75 24.50 -16.67
CA PHE A 223 -5.95 24.97 -17.80
C PHE A 223 -6.04 26.50 -17.98
N GLU A 224 -7.26 27.04 -17.90
CA GLU A 224 -7.52 28.48 -18.00
C GLU A 224 -6.92 29.23 -16.81
N THR A 225 -7.04 28.70 -15.58
CA THR A 225 -6.46 29.31 -14.39
C THR A 225 -4.93 29.40 -14.47
N VAL A 226 -4.25 28.35 -14.95
CA VAL A 226 -2.79 28.38 -15.15
C VAL A 226 -2.40 29.37 -16.25
N THR A 227 -3.20 29.45 -17.32
CA THR A 227 -3.00 30.43 -18.40
C THR A 227 -3.16 31.86 -17.88
N HIS A 228 -4.21 32.12 -17.08
CA HIS A 228 -4.47 33.43 -16.47
C HIS A 228 -3.41 33.84 -15.44
N ALA A 229 -2.72 32.87 -14.82
CA ALA A 229 -1.58 33.14 -13.95
C ALA A 229 -0.33 33.63 -14.69
N GLY A 230 -0.32 33.58 -16.04
CA GLY A 230 0.77 34.11 -16.88
C GLY A 230 1.70 33.05 -17.47
N ALA A 231 1.27 31.78 -17.51
CA ALA A 231 2.02 30.71 -18.17
C ALA A 231 1.99 30.87 -19.70
N ASP A 232 3.10 30.53 -20.37
CA ASP A 232 3.17 30.47 -21.84
C ASP A 232 2.79 29.08 -22.36
N GLY A 233 2.89 28.05 -21.51
CA GLY A 233 2.41 26.71 -21.79
C GLY A 233 1.82 26.05 -20.53
N VAL A 234 0.92 25.10 -20.74
CA VAL A 234 0.26 24.33 -19.68
C VAL A 234 0.51 22.85 -19.93
N VAL A 235 1.04 22.16 -18.92
CA VAL A 235 1.40 20.74 -19.01
C VAL A 235 0.35 19.88 -18.30
N VAL A 236 -0.15 18.84 -18.99
CA VAL A 236 -1.06 17.83 -18.45
C VAL A 236 -0.44 16.44 -18.60
N GLY A 237 -0.14 15.79 -17.47
CA GLY A 237 0.46 14.45 -17.46
C GLY A 237 -0.39 13.38 -16.80
N SER A 238 -0.35 13.27 -15.46
CA SER A 238 -0.96 12.14 -14.73
C SER A 238 -2.46 11.92 -15.02
N ARG A 239 -3.20 12.99 -15.34
CA ARG A 239 -4.61 12.87 -15.74
C ARG A 239 -4.77 12.18 -17.09
N LEU A 240 -3.91 12.46 -18.08
CA LEU A 240 -3.91 11.78 -19.37
C LEU A 240 -3.59 10.29 -19.23
N VAL A 241 -2.61 9.94 -18.38
CA VAL A 241 -2.33 8.53 -18.05
C VAL A 241 -3.57 7.83 -17.48
N THR A 242 -4.33 8.54 -16.65
CA THR A 242 -5.61 8.03 -16.09
C THR A 242 -6.68 7.87 -17.17
N VAL A 243 -6.81 8.82 -18.10
CA VAL A 243 -7.74 8.74 -19.24
C VAL A 243 -7.40 7.53 -20.13
N ILE A 244 -6.12 7.32 -20.42
CA ILE A 244 -5.63 6.18 -21.19
C ILE A 244 -6.00 4.86 -20.48
N ARG A 245 -5.76 4.77 -19.17
CA ARG A 245 -6.09 3.61 -18.35
C ARG A 245 -7.57 3.26 -18.42
N ASP A 246 -8.43 4.25 -18.15
CA ASP A 246 -9.87 4.06 -18.00
C ASP A 246 -10.53 3.72 -19.36
N ALA A 247 -9.95 4.16 -20.48
CA ALA A 247 -10.44 3.89 -21.82
C ALA A 247 -10.02 2.52 -22.39
N GLY A 248 -8.96 1.90 -21.85
CA GLY A 248 -8.45 0.61 -22.32
C GLY A 248 -8.16 0.59 -23.83
N ALA A 249 -8.80 -0.32 -24.57
CA ALA A 249 -8.62 -0.44 -26.03
C ALA A 249 -9.05 0.80 -26.82
N ASN A 250 -9.90 1.66 -26.25
CA ASN A 250 -10.38 2.89 -26.88
C ASN A 250 -9.51 4.12 -26.56
N ALA A 251 -8.30 3.92 -26.02
CA ALA A 251 -7.43 4.99 -25.54
C ALA A 251 -7.19 6.14 -26.55
N PRO A 252 -6.87 5.90 -27.84
CA PRO A 252 -6.65 6.99 -28.78
C PRO A 252 -7.86 7.93 -28.91
N SER A 253 -9.07 7.38 -29.06
CA SER A 253 -10.29 8.20 -29.19
C SER A 253 -10.59 9.00 -27.93
N ALA A 254 -10.43 8.39 -26.74
CA ALA A 254 -10.64 9.06 -25.47
C ALA A 254 -9.62 10.18 -25.21
N VAL A 255 -8.35 9.95 -25.57
CA VAL A 255 -7.28 10.95 -25.48
C VAL A 255 -7.56 12.13 -26.40
N GLN A 256 -7.93 11.87 -27.66
CA GLN A 256 -8.27 12.93 -28.61
C GLN A 256 -9.42 13.80 -28.08
N GLN A 257 -10.49 13.17 -27.58
CA GLN A 257 -11.64 13.88 -27.03
C GLN A 257 -11.25 14.72 -25.82
N TYR A 258 -10.51 14.14 -24.87
CA TYR A 258 -10.08 14.85 -23.66
C TYR A 258 -9.17 16.06 -23.98
N CYS A 259 -8.21 15.90 -24.91
CA CYS A 259 -7.37 17.00 -25.37
C CYS A 259 -8.21 18.12 -26.04
N ALA A 260 -9.19 17.75 -26.87
CA ALA A 260 -10.06 18.71 -27.55
C ALA A 260 -10.96 19.49 -26.56
N GLU A 261 -11.43 18.83 -25.50
CA GLU A 261 -12.21 19.44 -24.42
C GLU A 261 -11.40 20.49 -23.65
N LEU A 262 -10.13 20.21 -23.34
CA LEU A 262 -9.25 21.15 -22.65
C LEU A 262 -8.93 22.39 -23.49
N THR A 263 -8.73 22.22 -24.79
CA THR A 263 -8.35 23.30 -25.72
C THR A 263 -9.52 24.05 -26.35
N ALA A 264 -10.77 23.67 -26.03
CA ALA A 264 -11.99 24.23 -26.62
C ALA A 264 -12.09 24.07 -28.14
N GLN A 265 -11.44 23.04 -28.70
CA GLN A 265 -11.33 22.88 -30.15
C GLN A 265 -12.72 22.74 -30.79
N GLY A 266 -13.10 23.69 -31.65
CA GLY A 266 -14.41 23.70 -32.34
C GLY A 266 -15.51 24.55 -31.70
N GLN A 267 -15.26 25.23 -30.57
CA GLN A 267 -16.22 26.17 -29.97
C GLN A 267 -15.94 27.63 -30.37
N PRO A 268 -16.96 28.53 -30.42
CA PRO A 268 -16.76 29.96 -30.65
C PRO A 268 -15.85 30.56 -29.57
N ARG A 269 -14.77 31.23 -29.98
CA ARG A 269 -13.84 31.89 -29.05
C ARG A 269 -14.56 33.07 -28.35
N GLU A 270 -14.60 33.09 -27.03
CA GLU A 270 -15.03 34.27 -26.29
C GLU A 270 -14.03 35.43 -26.47
N PRO A 271 -14.48 36.70 -26.48
CA PRO A 271 -13.60 37.86 -26.54
C PRO A 271 -12.65 37.89 -25.34
N GLN A 272 -11.34 37.95 -25.59
CA GLN A 272 -10.31 37.97 -24.56
C GLN A 272 -10.52 39.07 -23.51
N HIS A 273 -10.49 38.70 -22.22
CA HIS A 273 -10.05 39.62 -21.19
C HIS A 273 -8.61 40.03 -21.49
N GLN A 274 -8.35 41.33 -21.64
CA GLN A 274 -7.00 41.87 -21.78
C GLN A 274 -6.13 41.32 -20.64
N ARG A 275 -5.05 40.59 -20.98
CA ARG A 275 -3.99 40.27 -20.02
C ARG A 275 -3.63 41.58 -19.30
N PRO A 276 -3.64 41.65 -17.96
CA PRO A 276 -3.17 42.85 -17.28
C PRO A 276 -1.76 43.13 -17.78
N ALA A 277 -1.54 44.37 -18.24
CA ALA A 277 -0.24 44.81 -18.72
C ALA A 277 0.79 44.48 -17.62
N SER A 278 1.64 43.49 -17.87
CA SER A 278 2.78 43.21 -17.01
C SER A 278 3.57 44.51 -16.91
N VAL A 279 3.88 44.95 -15.69
CA VAL A 279 4.82 46.03 -15.46
C VAL A 279 6.13 45.60 -16.12
N VAL A 280 6.39 46.13 -17.32
CA VAL A 280 7.63 45.88 -18.06
C VAL A 280 8.69 46.71 -17.36
N SER A 281 9.41 46.10 -16.41
CA SER A 281 10.78 46.54 -16.16
C SER A 281 11.54 46.38 -17.49
N PRO A 282 12.34 47.38 -17.90
CA PRO A 282 13.08 47.28 -19.15
C PRO A 282 13.90 45.99 -19.15
N PRO A 283 13.88 45.21 -20.24
CA PRO A 283 14.69 44.01 -20.33
C PRO A 283 16.14 44.40 -20.10
N LEU A 284 16.81 43.72 -19.16
CA LEU A 284 18.27 43.75 -19.15
C LEU A 284 18.73 43.27 -20.53
N PRO A 285 19.74 43.93 -21.13
CA PRO A 285 20.21 43.58 -22.47
C PRO A 285 20.50 42.08 -22.52
N ILE A 286 19.82 41.39 -23.42
CA ILE A 286 20.13 40.02 -23.81
C ILE A 286 21.60 40.06 -24.26
N PRO A 287 22.51 39.26 -23.67
CA PRO A 287 23.85 39.15 -24.20
C PRO A 287 23.75 38.72 -25.67
N GLU A 288 24.12 39.60 -26.59
CA GLU A 288 24.30 39.29 -28.02
C GLU A 288 25.59 38.47 -28.18
N ALA A 289 25.59 37.27 -27.62
CA ALA A 289 26.53 36.17 -27.82
C ALA A 289 26.19 35.12 -26.76
N ASN A 290 26.20 33.85 -27.15
CA ASN A 290 26.23 32.72 -26.22
C ASN A 290 27.19 33.02 -25.05
N PRO A 291 26.74 33.23 -23.80
CA PRO A 291 27.65 33.57 -22.69
C PRO A 291 28.55 32.39 -22.29
N LEU A 292 28.39 31.23 -22.93
CA LEU A 292 28.89 29.94 -22.48
C LEU A 292 30.03 29.43 -23.37
N GLY A 293 31.01 30.29 -23.64
CA GLY A 293 32.28 29.89 -24.24
C GLY A 293 33.24 29.18 -23.28
N SER A 294 32.90 29.02 -21.99
CA SER A 294 33.74 28.31 -21.03
C SER A 294 32.92 27.65 -19.91
N ALA A 295 33.37 26.48 -19.46
CA ALA A 295 32.84 25.76 -18.30
C ALA A 295 32.86 26.59 -17.01
N ASP A 296 33.64 27.67 -16.94
CA ASP A 296 33.71 28.58 -15.80
C ASP A 296 32.47 29.48 -15.63
N ALA A 297 31.75 29.77 -16.73
CA ALA A 297 30.50 30.55 -16.68
C ALA A 297 29.28 29.73 -16.17
N LEU A 298 29.43 28.41 -16.02
CA LEU A 298 28.41 27.48 -15.51
C LEU A 298 28.55 27.16 -14.01
N LYS A 299 29.56 27.72 -13.34
CA LYS A 299 29.74 27.51 -11.89
C LYS A 299 28.71 28.34 -11.13
N VAL A 300 27.71 27.67 -10.56
CA VAL A 300 26.80 28.27 -9.58
C VAL A 300 27.62 28.84 -8.44
N THR A 301 27.38 30.10 -8.08
CA THR A 301 28.11 30.86 -7.06
C THR A 301 27.77 30.46 -5.63
N GLU A 302 26.85 29.50 -5.42
CA GLU A 302 26.61 28.90 -4.12
C GLU A 302 27.65 27.81 -3.87
N PRO A 303 28.45 27.89 -2.79
CA PRO A 303 29.57 27.01 -2.62
C PRO A 303 29.06 25.61 -2.26
N ILE A 304 29.26 24.63 -3.15
CA ILE A 304 29.41 23.24 -2.73
C ILE A 304 30.54 23.24 -1.69
N VAL A 305 30.19 22.98 -0.43
CA VAL A 305 31.07 23.28 0.69
C VAL A 305 32.00 22.13 1.05
N LEU A 306 31.60 20.91 0.69
CA LEU A 306 32.31 19.65 0.83
C LEU A 306 32.46 19.01 -0.56
N PRO A 307 33.51 18.21 -0.83
CA PRO A 307 33.64 17.53 -2.11
C PRO A 307 32.40 16.67 -2.39
N ALA A 308 31.61 17.05 -3.41
CA ALA A 308 30.38 16.35 -3.78
C ALA A 308 30.63 14.96 -4.38
N ARG A 309 31.89 14.65 -4.73
CA ARG A 309 32.29 13.42 -5.40
C ARG A 309 33.54 12.80 -4.79
N PHE A 310 33.62 11.47 -4.89
CA PHE A 310 34.76 10.63 -4.59
C PHE A 310 35.28 10.06 -5.92
N GLY A 311 36.34 10.66 -6.47
CA GLY A 311 36.74 10.40 -7.85
C GLY A 311 35.58 10.68 -8.82
N ALA A 312 35.14 9.66 -9.56
CA ALA A 312 34.03 9.77 -10.51
C ALA A 312 32.63 9.57 -9.90
N PHE A 313 32.54 9.12 -8.64
CA PHE A 313 31.29 8.72 -7.99
C PHE A 313 30.78 9.78 -7.01
N GLY A 314 29.50 9.76 -6.67
CA GLY A 314 28.85 10.78 -5.84
C GLY A 314 27.91 11.67 -6.66
N GLY A 315 27.90 12.96 -6.34
CA GLY A 315 27.07 13.96 -7.00
C GLY A 315 25.66 14.05 -6.42
N GLN A 316 24.83 14.85 -7.08
CA GLN A 316 23.43 15.09 -6.71
C GLN A 316 22.54 14.85 -7.93
N TYR A 317 22.23 13.60 -8.24
CA TYR A 317 21.35 13.25 -9.37
C TYR A 317 19.88 13.25 -8.91
N VAL A 318 19.38 14.42 -8.56
CA VAL A 318 18.07 14.60 -7.90
C VAL A 318 17.16 15.55 -8.67
N PRO A 319 15.84 15.46 -8.46
CA PRO A 319 14.91 16.49 -8.88
C PRO A 319 15.29 17.85 -8.31
N GLU A 320 15.12 18.89 -9.14
CA GLU A 320 15.41 20.28 -8.79
C GLU A 320 14.78 20.71 -7.45
N ALA A 321 13.60 20.17 -7.11
CA ALA A 321 12.93 20.45 -5.85
C ALA A 321 13.77 20.15 -4.60
N LEU A 322 14.70 19.20 -4.66
CA LEU A 322 15.54 18.75 -3.54
C LEU A 322 16.84 19.53 -3.34
N VAL A 323 17.30 20.28 -4.35
CA VAL A 323 18.67 20.83 -4.36
C VAL A 323 18.92 21.74 -3.16
N ASP A 324 18.06 22.73 -2.93
CA ASP A 324 18.25 23.71 -1.85
C ASP A 324 18.19 23.07 -0.45
N CYS A 325 17.38 22.01 -0.27
CA CYS A 325 17.33 21.27 0.99
C CYS A 325 18.63 20.49 1.25
N LEU A 326 19.26 19.96 0.19
CA LEU A 326 20.55 19.29 0.31
C LEU A 326 21.67 20.30 0.63
N VAL A 327 21.61 21.52 0.08
CA VAL A 327 22.52 22.62 0.41
C VAL A 327 22.36 23.05 1.88
N GLU A 328 21.12 23.23 2.37
CA GLU A 328 20.84 23.50 3.79
C GLU A 328 21.46 22.42 4.70
N LEU A 329 21.27 21.15 4.33
CA LEU A 329 21.80 20.02 5.08
C LEU A 329 23.33 19.97 5.06
N GLU A 330 23.96 20.27 3.92
CA GLU A 330 25.42 20.31 3.79
C GLU A 330 26.03 21.40 4.69
N GLN A 331 25.45 22.60 4.66
CA GLN A 331 25.88 23.72 5.48
C GLN A 331 25.73 23.40 6.97
N ALA A 332 24.60 22.80 7.35
CA ALA A 332 24.35 22.38 8.73
C ALA A 332 25.36 21.34 9.21
N HIS A 333 25.66 20.34 8.38
CA HIS A 333 26.67 19.33 8.69
C HIS A 333 28.06 19.94 8.85
N LYS A 334 28.51 20.77 7.90
CA LYS A 334 29.81 21.43 8.00
C LYS A 334 29.93 22.29 9.26
N ALA A 335 28.88 23.06 9.56
CA ALA A 335 28.83 23.88 10.77
C ALA A 335 28.90 23.02 12.05
N ALA A 336 28.18 21.91 12.08
CA ALA A 336 28.19 20.97 13.21
C ALA A 336 29.56 20.32 13.42
N LEU A 337 30.25 19.90 12.35
CA LEU A 337 31.59 19.31 12.47
C LEU A 337 32.63 20.28 13.04
N ALA A 338 32.49 21.58 12.78
CA ALA A 338 33.37 22.63 13.28
C ALA A 338 33.00 23.13 14.69
N ASP A 339 31.84 22.74 15.23
CA ASP A 339 31.29 23.24 16.48
C ASP A 339 31.61 22.29 17.67
N PRO A 340 32.44 22.70 18.64
CA PRO A 340 32.76 21.87 19.79
C PRO A 340 31.54 21.51 20.66
N GLU A 341 30.52 22.36 20.74
CA GLU A 341 29.33 22.08 21.54
C GLU A 341 28.45 21.00 20.89
N PHE A 342 28.46 20.89 19.55
CA PHE A 342 27.82 19.78 18.86
C PHE A 342 28.48 18.45 19.22
N TRP A 343 29.82 18.37 19.17
CA TRP A 343 30.55 17.16 19.54
C TRP A 343 30.35 16.81 21.00
N LYS A 344 30.33 17.80 21.89
CA LYS A 344 30.01 17.59 23.31
C LYS A 344 28.60 17.03 23.52
N GLU A 345 27.58 17.47 22.76
CA GLU A 345 26.23 16.88 22.80
C GLU A 345 26.24 15.44 22.25
N PHE A 346 26.87 15.20 21.10
CA PHE A 346 26.97 13.88 20.47
C PHE A 346 27.72 12.86 21.35
N GLU A 347 28.89 13.26 21.88
CA GLU A 347 29.72 12.44 22.77
C GLU A 347 29.08 12.27 24.15
N GLY A 348 28.33 13.26 24.62
CA GLY A 348 27.50 13.15 25.83
C GLY A 348 26.45 12.04 25.76
N LEU A 349 26.09 11.58 24.55
CA LEU A 349 25.18 10.47 24.31
C LEU A 349 25.88 9.11 24.18
N TYR A 350 27.20 9.02 24.35
CA TYR A 350 27.94 7.75 24.26
C TYR A 350 27.44 6.73 25.28
N GLY A 351 27.12 7.16 26.50
CA GLY A 351 26.50 6.28 27.51
C GLY A 351 25.13 5.73 27.07
N TYR A 352 24.36 6.53 26.32
CA TYR A 352 23.07 6.10 25.76
C TYR A 352 23.25 5.14 24.58
N MET A 353 24.25 5.38 23.72
CA MET A 353 24.57 4.51 22.57
C MET A 353 25.33 3.23 22.94
N ASN A 354 25.82 3.13 24.18
CA ASN A 354 26.74 2.10 24.67
C ASN A 354 28.14 2.15 24.01
N ARG A 355 28.73 3.34 23.92
CA ARG A 355 30.08 3.58 23.38
C ARG A 355 31.12 3.88 24.47
N PRO A 356 32.39 3.50 24.29
CA PRO A 356 32.93 2.78 23.13
C PRO A 356 32.53 1.30 23.13
N SER A 357 32.20 0.76 21.96
CA SER A 357 32.03 -0.69 21.80
C SER A 357 33.41 -1.35 21.92
N LYS A 358 33.50 -2.58 22.43
CA LYS A 358 34.79 -3.23 22.69
C LYS A 358 35.25 -4.11 21.52
N LEU A 359 36.57 -4.31 21.42
CA LEU A 359 37.15 -5.40 20.63
C LEU A 359 37.09 -6.70 21.45
N TYR A 360 36.73 -7.79 20.79
CA TYR A 360 36.64 -9.12 21.35
C TYR A 360 37.49 -10.09 20.52
N LEU A 361 38.47 -10.77 21.14
CA LEU A 361 39.23 -11.82 20.48
C LEU A 361 38.34 -13.07 20.35
N ALA A 362 38.01 -13.45 19.12
CA ALA A 362 37.25 -14.66 18.82
C ALA A 362 38.20 -15.87 18.81
N GLU A 363 38.59 -16.32 20.01
CA GLU A 363 39.65 -17.33 20.21
C GLU A 363 39.31 -18.67 19.52
N ARG A 364 38.07 -19.14 19.65
CA ARG A 364 37.66 -20.44 19.09
C ARG A 364 37.49 -20.39 17.59
N LEU A 365 37.07 -19.25 17.05
CA LEU A 365 36.98 -19.00 15.62
C LEU A 365 38.37 -18.83 15.00
N THR A 366 39.30 -18.19 15.72
CA THR A 366 40.72 -18.09 15.35
C THR A 366 41.34 -19.48 15.27
N GLU A 367 41.12 -20.32 16.29
CA GLU A 367 41.58 -21.72 16.30
C GLU A 367 41.00 -22.51 15.12
N ALA A 368 39.68 -22.39 14.87
CA ALA A 368 39.01 -23.05 13.75
C ALA A 368 39.49 -22.56 12.37
N ALA A 369 39.88 -21.29 12.25
CA ALA A 369 40.47 -20.74 11.03
C ALA A 369 41.93 -21.20 10.85
N GLY A 370 42.67 -21.45 11.93
CA GLY A 370 44.04 -21.97 11.89
C GLY A 370 45.11 -20.98 11.41
N GLY A 371 44.75 -19.71 11.22
CA GLY A 371 45.63 -18.63 10.73
C GLY A 371 45.64 -17.40 11.64
N ALA A 372 45.54 -16.20 11.06
CA ALA A 372 45.57 -14.93 11.79
C ALA A 372 44.52 -14.80 12.91
N ARG A 373 44.82 -13.96 13.90
CA ARG A 373 43.91 -13.66 15.03
C ARG A 373 42.69 -12.89 14.55
N ILE A 374 41.50 -13.35 14.93
CA ILE A 374 40.23 -12.74 14.55
C ILE A 374 39.67 -11.93 15.72
N TRP A 375 39.48 -10.62 15.49
CA TRP A 375 38.90 -9.69 16.46
C TRP A 375 37.54 -9.20 15.98
N PHE A 376 36.53 -9.20 16.85
CA PHE A 376 35.23 -8.60 16.58
C PHE A 376 35.14 -7.20 17.18
N LYS A 377 34.82 -6.21 16.34
CA LYS A 377 34.35 -4.91 16.79
C LYS A 377 32.85 -4.98 17.06
N ARG A 378 32.48 -4.95 18.35
CA ARG A 378 31.16 -5.36 18.88
C ARG A 378 30.05 -4.31 18.76
N GLU A 379 29.75 -3.85 17.54
CA GLU A 379 28.64 -2.91 17.30
C GLU A 379 27.25 -3.55 17.53
N ASP A 380 27.18 -4.88 17.61
CA ASP A 380 26.00 -5.66 18.03
C ASP A 380 25.51 -5.33 19.44
N LEU A 381 26.40 -4.83 20.30
CA LEU A 381 26.11 -4.44 21.68
C LEU A 381 25.66 -2.98 21.83
N ASN A 382 25.67 -2.19 20.76
CA ASN A 382 25.17 -0.83 20.83
C ASN A 382 23.69 -0.81 21.24
N HIS A 383 23.24 0.32 21.80
CA HIS A 383 21.80 0.52 21.99
C HIS A 383 21.06 0.34 20.66
N THR A 384 19.84 -0.22 20.72
CA THR A 384 19.04 -0.74 19.59
C THR A 384 19.55 -2.04 18.93
N GLY A 385 20.86 -2.32 18.98
CA GLY A 385 21.47 -3.59 18.56
C GLY A 385 22.27 -3.57 17.27
N SER A 386 22.68 -2.40 16.79
CA SER A 386 23.56 -2.29 15.63
C SER A 386 24.32 -0.96 15.57
N HIS A 387 25.24 -0.85 14.61
CA HIS A 387 25.93 0.40 14.24
C HIS A 387 24.99 1.53 13.80
N LYS A 388 23.72 1.26 13.45
CA LYS A 388 22.80 2.29 12.91
C LYS A 388 22.53 3.43 13.89
N ILE A 389 22.60 3.19 15.20
CA ILE A 389 22.35 4.21 16.22
C ILE A 389 23.34 5.39 16.14
N ASN A 390 24.59 5.14 15.72
CA ASN A 390 25.61 6.19 15.59
C ASN A 390 25.15 7.27 14.60
N ASN A 391 24.71 6.84 13.42
CA ASN A 391 24.18 7.70 12.37
C ASN A 391 22.85 8.35 12.78
N ALA A 392 21.94 7.59 13.41
CA ALA A 392 20.65 8.10 13.83
C ALA A 392 20.76 9.26 14.83
N ILE A 393 21.66 9.16 15.81
CA ILE A 393 21.94 10.25 16.76
C ILE A 393 22.56 11.45 16.04
N GLY A 394 23.55 11.24 15.17
CA GLY A 394 24.20 12.35 14.47
C GLY A 394 23.20 13.14 13.61
N GLN A 395 22.39 12.44 12.80
CA GLN A 395 21.42 13.09 11.91
C GLN A 395 20.24 13.71 12.65
N ILE A 396 19.74 13.14 13.75
CA ILE A 396 18.64 13.79 14.49
C ILE A 396 19.12 15.08 15.18
N LEU A 397 20.37 15.13 15.62
CA LEU A 397 20.96 16.36 16.14
C LEU A 397 21.11 17.43 15.04
N LEU A 398 21.50 17.03 13.82
CA LEU A 398 21.47 17.93 12.66
C LEU A 398 20.04 18.43 12.39
N ALA A 399 19.06 17.53 12.33
CA ALA A 399 17.65 17.88 12.07
C ALA A 399 17.10 18.88 13.09
N LYS A 400 17.40 18.69 14.38
CA LYS A 400 17.07 19.65 15.46
C LYS A 400 17.71 21.01 15.23
N ARG A 401 18.99 21.03 14.81
CA ARG A 401 19.75 22.27 14.59
C ARG A 401 19.17 23.10 13.45
N ILE A 402 18.67 22.46 12.40
CA ILE A 402 17.95 23.12 11.28
C ILE A 402 16.44 23.21 11.49
N GLY A 403 15.95 23.00 12.72
CA GLY A 403 14.57 23.27 13.10
C GLY A 403 13.50 22.34 12.52
N LYS A 404 13.89 21.18 11.96
CA LYS A 404 12.93 20.18 11.48
C LYS A 404 12.23 19.53 12.66
N LYS A 405 10.97 19.14 12.49
CA LYS A 405 10.13 18.56 13.56
C LYS A 405 9.68 17.13 13.27
N ARG A 406 9.76 16.74 12.01
CA ARG A 406 9.37 15.43 11.50
C ARG A 406 10.56 14.73 10.87
N ILE A 407 10.71 13.44 11.16
CA ILE A 407 11.74 12.57 10.63
C ILE A 407 11.07 11.50 9.78
N ILE A 408 11.58 11.30 8.58
CA ILE A 408 11.26 10.13 7.76
C ILE A 408 12.50 9.25 7.60
N ALA A 409 12.29 7.94 7.44
CA ALA A 409 13.37 6.99 7.13
C ALA A 409 12.83 5.81 6.31
N GLU A 410 13.71 5.14 5.57
CA GLU A 410 13.47 3.82 5.00
C GLU A 410 13.88 2.70 5.96
N THR A 411 13.45 1.46 5.75
CA THR A 411 14.10 0.31 6.38
C THR A 411 13.80 -0.99 5.62
N GLY A 412 14.77 -1.91 5.58
CA GLY A 412 14.61 -3.28 5.06
C GLY A 412 14.50 -4.25 6.23
N ALA A 413 15.63 -4.69 6.79
CA ALA A 413 15.68 -5.55 7.99
C ALA A 413 15.05 -4.95 9.28
N GLY A 414 14.56 -3.71 9.26
CA GLY A 414 13.93 -3.05 10.41
C GLY A 414 14.90 -2.36 11.38
N GLN A 415 16.20 -2.66 11.37
CA GLN A 415 17.16 -2.09 12.32
C GLN A 415 17.33 -0.56 12.19
N HIS A 416 17.40 -0.04 10.97
CA HIS A 416 17.48 1.41 10.77
C HIS A 416 16.21 2.10 11.25
N GLY A 417 15.04 1.57 10.86
CA GLY A 417 13.76 2.08 11.34
C GLY A 417 13.62 2.05 12.87
N VAL A 418 14.08 0.98 13.54
CA VAL A 418 14.12 0.93 15.02
C VAL A 418 15.07 1.98 15.59
N ALA A 419 16.26 2.18 15.01
CA ALA A 419 17.19 3.23 15.45
C ALA A 419 16.57 4.63 15.29
N THR A 420 15.96 4.92 14.14
CA THR A 420 15.26 6.19 13.88
C THR A 420 14.10 6.41 14.84
N ALA A 421 13.22 5.42 15.02
CA ALA A 421 12.11 5.49 15.97
C ALA A 421 12.60 5.73 17.41
N THR A 422 13.69 5.07 17.81
CA THR A 422 14.31 5.22 19.13
C THR A 422 14.78 6.65 19.36
N VAL A 423 15.50 7.24 18.41
CA VAL A 423 16.00 8.61 18.58
C VAL A 423 14.85 9.63 18.50
N CYS A 424 13.86 9.42 17.64
CA CYS A 424 12.70 10.29 17.56
C CYS A 424 11.91 10.32 18.86
N ALA A 425 11.68 9.16 19.48
CA ALA A 425 11.06 9.06 20.80
C ALA A 425 11.87 9.81 21.87
N ARG A 426 13.21 9.69 21.85
CA ARG A 426 14.10 10.36 22.81
C ARG A 426 14.11 11.88 22.66
N PHE A 427 13.98 12.40 21.44
CA PHE A 427 14.04 13.83 21.15
C PHE A 427 12.67 14.49 20.93
N GLY A 428 11.57 13.73 21.03
CA GLY A 428 10.21 14.24 20.89
C GLY A 428 9.87 14.70 19.47
N MET A 429 10.35 13.97 18.46
CA MET A 429 10.13 14.27 17.04
C MET A 429 9.15 13.28 16.43
N GLU A 430 8.32 13.73 15.48
CA GLU A 430 7.45 12.84 14.72
C GLU A 430 8.30 11.88 13.87
N CYS A 431 7.95 10.61 13.83
CA CYS A 431 8.69 9.58 13.10
C CYS A 431 7.78 8.80 12.15
N VAL A 432 8.14 8.77 10.88
CA VAL A 432 7.50 7.93 9.86
C VAL A 432 8.55 7.06 9.18
N VAL A 433 8.35 5.75 9.19
CA VAL A 433 9.27 4.77 8.60
C VAL A 433 8.59 4.06 7.44
N TYR A 434 9.18 4.18 6.26
CA TYR A 434 8.80 3.44 5.07
C TYR A 434 9.51 2.08 5.06
N MET A 435 8.77 1.01 4.81
CA MET A 435 9.30 -0.36 4.81
C MET A 435 8.61 -1.18 3.75
N GLY A 436 9.36 -1.94 2.94
CA GLY A 436 8.78 -2.80 1.92
C GLY A 436 7.76 -3.78 2.51
N ALA A 437 6.61 -4.00 1.87
CA ALA A 437 5.55 -4.83 2.42
C ALA A 437 5.99 -6.29 2.67
N GLU A 438 6.93 -6.80 1.87
CA GLU A 438 7.53 -8.13 2.11
C GLU A 438 8.47 -8.11 3.32
N ASP A 439 9.21 -7.01 3.53
CA ASP A 439 10.05 -6.82 4.71
C ASP A 439 9.21 -6.63 5.99
N VAL A 440 8.07 -5.93 5.91
CA VAL A 440 7.10 -5.83 7.02
C VAL A 440 6.63 -7.21 7.47
N ARG A 441 6.38 -8.12 6.52
CA ARG A 441 5.99 -9.51 6.80
C ARG A 441 7.14 -10.29 7.44
N ARG A 442 8.34 -10.25 6.87
CA ARG A 442 9.52 -11.01 7.33
C ARG A 442 10.10 -10.50 8.66
N GLN A 443 9.85 -9.24 9.01
CA GLN A 443 10.48 -8.55 10.15
C GLN A 443 9.42 -7.96 11.09
N ALA A 444 8.32 -8.68 11.30
CA ALA A 444 7.18 -8.23 12.11
C ALA A 444 7.57 -7.76 13.51
N LEU A 445 8.57 -8.40 14.14
CA LEU A 445 9.09 -7.99 15.45
C LEU A 445 9.66 -6.56 15.43
N ASN A 446 10.43 -6.19 14.41
CA ASN A 446 10.98 -4.84 14.30
C ASN A 446 9.89 -3.81 13.96
N VAL A 447 8.88 -4.18 13.18
CA VAL A 447 7.68 -3.34 12.95
C VAL A 447 6.96 -3.05 14.25
N PHE A 448 6.75 -4.08 15.08
CA PHE A 448 6.16 -3.93 16.39
C PHE A 448 7.00 -3.01 17.30
N ARG A 449 8.33 -3.19 17.34
CA ARG A 449 9.24 -2.33 18.11
C ARG A 449 9.16 -0.86 17.67
N MET A 450 9.12 -0.58 16.37
CA MET A 450 8.98 0.78 15.85
C MET A 450 7.66 1.44 16.29
N ARG A 451 6.55 0.71 16.17
CA ARG A 451 5.22 1.20 16.60
C ARG A 451 5.16 1.43 18.11
N MET A 452 5.76 0.54 18.90
CA MET A 452 5.87 0.69 20.36
C MET A 452 6.66 1.94 20.75
N LEU A 453 7.63 2.36 19.93
CA LEU A 453 8.39 3.59 20.10
C LEU A 453 7.64 4.85 19.60
N GLY A 454 6.41 4.71 19.10
CA GLY A 454 5.58 5.82 18.61
C GLY A 454 5.81 6.20 17.14
N ALA A 455 6.59 5.41 16.38
CA ALA A 455 6.75 5.66 14.95
C ALA A 455 5.58 5.10 14.14
N THR A 456 5.16 5.85 13.11
CA THR A 456 4.26 5.36 12.08
C THR A 456 5.06 4.51 11.09
N VAL A 457 4.62 3.29 10.79
CA VAL A 457 5.28 2.41 9.81
C VAL A 457 4.38 2.27 8.59
N ILE A 458 4.85 2.72 7.43
CA ILE A 458 4.14 2.70 6.15
C ILE A 458 4.67 1.55 5.29
N PRO A 459 3.85 0.49 5.06
CA PRO A 459 4.21 -0.59 4.14
C PRO A 459 4.21 -0.11 2.68
N VAL A 460 5.29 -0.39 1.96
CA VAL A 460 5.44 -0.04 0.54
C VAL A 460 5.09 -1.23 -0.33
N HIS A 461 4.09 -1.05 -1.19
CA HIS A 461 3.53 -2.11 -2.04
C HIS A 461 3.95 -2.02 -3.52
N SER A 462 4.64 -0.94 -3.90
CA SER A 462 5.20 -0.74 -5.22
C SER A 462 6.44 -1.61 -5.45
N GLY A 463 6.73 -1.90 -6.72
CA GLY A 463 7.91 -2.64 -7.15
C GLY A 463 8.08 -4.01 -6.49
N SER A 464 9.32 -4.28 -6.05
CA SER A 464 9.71 -5.55 -5.41
C SER A 464 9.20 -5.69 -3.97
N LYS A 465 8.66 -4.60 -3.39
CA LYS A 465 8.15 -4.50 -2.02
C LYS A 465 9.25 -4.72 -0.97
N THR A 466 10.46 -4.26 -1.28
CA THR A 466 11.65 -4.39 -0.42
C THR A 466 12.27 -3.01 -0.10
N LEU A 467 13.47 -2.99 0.49
CA LEU A 467 14.23 -1.79 0.84
C LEU A 467 14.36 -0.77 -0.31
N LYS A 468 14.60 -1.21 -1.55
CA LYS A 468 14.71 -0.33 -2.72
C LYS A 468 13.47 0.55 -2.87
N ASP A 469 12.30 -0.08 -2.81
CA ASP A 469 11.02 0.62 -2.99
C ASP A 469 10.71 1.52 -1.79
N ALA A 470 11.12 1.13 -0.58
CA ALA A 470 11.02 1.96 0.62
C ALA A 470 11.84 3.27 0.54
N ILE A 471 13.03 3.22 -0.08
CA ILE A 471 13.85 4.43 -0.33
C ILE A 471 13.11 5.37 -1.29
N ASN A 472 12.57 4.82 -2.37
CA ASN A 472 11.84 5.61 -3.37
C ASN A 472 10.66 6.36 -2.72
N ASP A 473 9.84 5.68 -1.92
CA ASP A 473 8.69 6.33 -1.26
C ASP A 473 9.09 7.31 -0.16
N ALA A 474 10.17 7.04 0.60
CA ALA A 474 10.71 8.00 1.55
C ALA A 474 11.22 9.27 0.85
N MET A 475 11.90 9.16 -0.29
CA MET A 475 12.32 10.32 -1.08
C MET A 475 11.12 11.11 -1.62
N ARG A 476 10.04 10.44 -2.05
CA ARG A 476 8.80 11.10 -2.51
C ARG A 476 8.10 11.89 -1.40
N ASP A 477 8.00 11.33 -0.20
CA ASP A 477 7.50 12.05 0.98
C ASP A 477 8.37 13.29 1.23
N TRP A 478 9.70 13.11 1.17
CA TRP A 478 10.62 14.21 1.41
C TRP A 478 10.39 15.37 0.45
N VAL A 479 10.31 15.09 -0.86
CA VAL A 479 10.00 16.09 -1.91
C VAL A 479 8.72 16.88 -1.61
N THR A 480 7.75 16.25 -0.95
CA THR A 480 6.46 16.86 -0.61
C THR A 480 6.53 17.71 0.66
N ASN A 481 7.39 17.37 1.62
CA ASN A 481 7.38 17.93 2.98
C ASN A 481 8.72 18.57 3.43
N LEU A 482 9.52 19.10 2.50
CA LEU A 482 10.90 19.60 2.75
C LEU A 482 11.04 20.64 3.87
N SER A 483 10.06 21.52 4.04
CA SER A 483 10.15 22.62 5.02
C SER A 483 10.10 22.13 6.47
N THR A 484 9.43 21.01 6.73
CA THR A 484 9.17 20.49 8.09
C THR A 484 9.88 19.17 8.38
N THR A 485 10.32 18.46 7.34
CA THR A 485 10.78 17.07 7.42
C THR A 485 12.28 16.93 7.11
N HIS A 486 13.00 16.18 7.93
CA HIS A 486 14.34 15.67 7.62
C HIS A 486 14.27 14.21 7.19
N TYR A 487 14.92 13.86 6.07
CA TYR A 487 15.10 12.48 5.67
C TYR A 487 16.34 11.89 6.35
N LEU A 488 16.14 11.00 7.31
CA LEU A 488 17.20 10.31 8.03
C LEU A 488 17.58 9.03 7.26
N VAL A 489 18.46 9.17 6.28
CA VAL A 489 18.96 8.05 5.46
C VAL A 489 19.71 7.02 6.29
N GLY A 490 19.50 5.74 6.00
CA GLY A 490 20.01 4.62 6.79
C GLY A 490 21.38 4.08 6.41
N SER A 491 21.94 4.49 5.28
CA SER A 491 23.28 4.07 4.87
C SER A 491 24.04 5.16 4.13
N ALA A 492 25.31 4.91 3.80
CA ALA A 492 26.20 5.85 3.12
C ALA A 492 25.87 5.95 1.61
N ILE A 493 24.59 6.03 1.30
CA ILE A 493 23.98 6.10 -0.03
C ILE A 493 23.28 7.45 -0.20
N GLY A 494 22.63 7.66 -1.33
CA GLY A 494 21.89 8.89 -1.59
C GLY A 494 22.77 10.02 -2.13
N PRO A 495 22.14 11.13 -2.53
CA PRO A 495 22.85 12.30 -3.05
C PRO A 495 23.76 12.91 -1.98
N HIS A 496 24.81 13.60 -2.41
CA HIS A 496 25.55 14.49 -1.53
C HIS A 496 24.58 15.45 -0.81
N PRO A 497 24.69 15.68 0.53
CA PRO A 497 25.80 15.32 1.42
C PRO A 497 25.65 14.01 2.22
N PHE A 498 24.63 13.19 1.93
CA PHE A 498 24.30 12.02 2.76
C PHE A 498 25.45 11.00 2.94
N PRO A 499 26.17 10.56 1.89
CA PRO A 499 27.28 9.62 2.06
C PRO A 499 28.35 10.13 3.03
N THR A 500 28.70 11.42 2.92
CA THR A 500 29.67 12.09 3.79
C THR A 500 29.18 12.20 5.24
N ILE A 501 27.91 12.59 5.45
CA ILE A 501 27.29 12.68 6.78
C ILE A 501 27.31 11.33 7.49
N VAL A 502 26.83 10.29 6.79
CA VAL A 502 26.71 8.95 7.38
C VAL A 502 28.08 8.39 7.72
N ARG A 503 29.07 8.56 6.84
CA ARG A 503 30.46 8.18 7.13
C ARG A 503 31.00 8.90 8.35
N ASP A 504 30.83 10.22 8.45
CA ASP A 504 31.41 11.00 9.54
C ASP A 504 30.82 10.63 10.91
N PHE A 505 29.55 10.24 10.97
CA PHE A 505 28.95 9.72 12.20
C PHE A 505 29.27 8.24 12.46
N GLN A 506 29.63 7.46 11.45
CA GLN A 506 30.04 6.06 11.60
C GLN A 506 31.55 5.88 11.83
N ARG A 507 32.40 6.87 11.51
CA ARG A 507 33.87 6.77 11.64
C ARG A 507 34.36 6.50 13.06
N ILE A 508 33.51 6.72 14.06
CA ILE A 508 33.80 6.36 15.45
C ILE A 508 34.17 4.87 15.60
N ILE A 509 33.66 4.00 14.72
CA ILE A 509 34.01 2.58 14.68
C ILE A 509 35.50 2.40 14.41
N GLY A 510 36.02 2.98 13.32
CA GLY A 510 37.44 2.93 12.93
C GLY A 510 38.36 3.57 13.96
N ARG A 511 37.98 4.72 14.53
CA ARG A 511 38.72 5.40 15.60
C ARG A 511 38.90 4.52 16.84
N GLU A 512 37.81 3.89 17.27
CA GLU A 512 37.87 3.00 18.42
C GLU A 512 38.69 1.73 18.11
N ILE A 513 38.63 1.19 16.89
CA ILE A 513 39.50 0.07 16.48
C ILE A 513 40.97 0.50 16.57
N LYS A 514 41.36 1.65 16.00
CA LYS A 514 42.75 2.14 16.07
C LYS A 514 43.23 2.27 17.52
N SER A 515 42.43 2.91 18.37
CA SER A 515 42.77 3.11 19.79
C SER A 515 42.90 1.78 20.53
N GLN A 516 41.92 0.88 20.37
CA GLN A 516 41.88 -0.40 21.08
C GLN A 516 42.96 -1.38 20.58
N MET A 517 43.29 -1.39 19.29
CA MET A 517 44.40 -2.20 18.75
C MET A 517 45.77 -1.69 19.22
N ALA A 518 45.94 -0.37 19.32
CA ALA A 518 47.15 0.21 19.90
C ALA A 518 47.30 -0.20 21.38
N GLU A 519 46.20 -0.20 22.16
CA GLU A 519 46.19 -0.63 23.56
C GLU A 519 46.45 -2.14 23.73
N LEU A 520 45.77 -2.98 22.95
CA LEU A 520 45.79 -4.45 23.11
C LEU A 520 46.99 -5.11 22.43
N CYS A 521 47.45 -4.58 21.30
CA CYS A 521 48.45 -5.22 20.44
C CYS A 521 49.67 -4.34 20.14
N GLY A 522 49.65 -3.04 20.47
CA GLY A 522 50.75 -2.11 20.18
C GLY A 522 50.97 -1.83 18.69
N LYS A 523 50.05 -2.26 17.81
CA LYS A 523 50.10 -2.06 16.35
C LYS A 523 48.71 -1.86 15.75
N LEU A 524 48.66 -1.37 14.51
CA LEU A 524 47.45 -1.38 13.70
C LEU A 524 47.09 -2.83 13.29
N PRO A 525 45.81 -3.12 12.97
CA PRO A 525 45.44 -4.42 12.40
C PRO A 525 46.04 -4.58 11.00
N ASP A 526 46.30 -5.83 10.60
CA ASP A 526 46.78 -6.15 9.25
C ASP A 526 45.63 -6.06 8.22
N VAL A 527 44.42 -6.43 8.64
CA VAL A 527 43.20 -6.37 7.81
C VAL A 527 42.02 -5.87 8.63
N VAL A 528 41.19 -5.00 8.04
CA VAL A 528 39.84 -4.70 8.54
C VAL A 528 38.77 -5.21 7.57
N VAL A 529 37.75 -5.88 8.12
CA VAL A 529 36.69 -6.55 7.35
C VAL A 529 35.31 -6.06 7.79
N ALA A 530 34.39 -5.85 6.85
CA ALA A 530 33.02 -5.45 7.13
C ALA A 530 32.06 -5.90 6.02
N CYS A 531 30.79 -6.13 6.33
CA CYS A 531 29.78 -6.45 5.31
C CYS A 531 29.32 -5.18 4.58
N VAL A 532 29.00 -5.32 3.30
CA VAL A 532 28.65 -4.19 2.42
C VAL A 532 27.28 -4.43 1.78
N GLY A 533 26.28 -3.71 2.30
CA GLY A 533 25.03 -3.42 1.59
C GLY A 533 25.14 -2.00 1.01
N GLY A 534 24.46 -1.03 1.61
CA GLY A 534 24.71 0.40 1.32
C GLY A 534 26.08 0.93 1.78
N GLY A 535 26.76 0.24 2.71
CA GLY A 535 28.15 0.50 3.09
C GLY A 535 28.42 1.28 4.38
N SER A 536 27.40 1.70 5.13
CA SER A 536 27.61 2.55 6.33
C SER A 536 28.53 1.99 7.42
N ASN A 537 28.40 0.69 7.75
CA ASN A 537 29.27 0.06 8.77
C ASN A 537 30.70 -0.11 8.24
N ALA A 538 30.82 -0.47 6.96
CA ALA A 538 32.09 -0.72 6.31
C ALA A 538 32.89 0.56 6.16
N ILE A 539 32.30 1.64 5.64
CA ILE A 539 33.00 2.92 5.54
C ILE A 539 33.35 3.49 6.92
N GLY A 540 32.48 3.34 7.93
CA GLY A 540 32.80 3.71 9.30
C GLY A 540 33.98 2.92 9.90
N THR A 541 34.14 1.68 9.48
CA THR A 541 35.28 0.81 9.84
C THR A 541 36.53 1.21 9.07
N PHE A 542 36.42 1.50 7.78
CA PHE A 542 37.54 1.70 6.86
C PHE A 542 38.14 3.11 6.91
N TYR A 543 37.32 4.14 7.18
CA TYR A 543 37.67 5.53 6.91
C TYR A 543 39.02 5.96 7.46
N ASP A 544 39.27 5.72 8.75
CA ASP A 544 40.54 6.11 9.38
C ASP A 544 41.73 5.30 8.84
N PHE A 545 41.51 4.15 8.21
CA PHE A 545 42.57 3.31 7.62
C PHE A 545 42.81 3.59 6.13
N ILE A 546 42.02 4.43 5.46
CA ILE A 546 42.19 4.72 4.03
C ILE A 546 43.61 5.22 3.72
N ASN A 547 44.18 6.05 4.59
CA ASN A 547 45.55 6.56 4.42
C ASN A 547 46.65 5.66 5.02
N GLU A 548 46.30 4.48 5.50
CA GLU A 548 47.23 3.49 6.09
C GLU A 548 47.46 2.35 5.08
N PRO A 549 48.44 2.46 4.16
CA PRO A 549 48.63 1.48 3.09
C PRO A 549 48.97 0.08 3.59
N GLY A 550 49.49 -0.04 4.82
CA GLY A 550 49.77 -1.32 5.46
C GLY A 550 48.54 -2.07 5.96
N VAL A 551 47.36 -1.44 5.98
CA VAL A 551 46.11 -2.05 6.43
C VAL A 551 45.24 -2.38 5.22
N ARG A 552 44.93 -3.67 5.02
CA ARG A 552 44.01 -4.10 3.97
C ARG A 552 42.56 -3.82 4.35
N LEU A 553 41.76 -3.34 3.41
CA LEU A 553 40.34 -3.04 3.61
C LEU A 553 39.52 -4.04 2.79
N VAL A 554 38.69 -4.85 3.46
CA VAL A 554 37.93 -5.89 2.77
C VAL A 554 36.43 -5.76 3.06
N GLY A 555 35.67 -5.43 2.02
CA GLY A 555 34.21 -5.44 2.04
C GLY A 555 33.66 -6.81 1.63
N VAL A 556 32.63 -7.30 2.32
CA VAL A 556 31.96 -8.57 1.96
C VAL A 556 30.52 -8.30 1.51
N GLU A 557 30.24 -8.52 0.24
CA GLU A 557 28.91 -8.37 -0.37
C GLU A 557 28.10 -9.67 -0.33
N ALA A 558 26.78 -9.55 -0.48
CA ALA A 558 25.88 -10.69 -0.52
C ALA A 558 25.84 -11.35 -1.90
N GLY A 559 26.27 -12.60 -1.97
CA GLY A 559 26.28 -13.43 -3.17
C GLY A 559 24.95 -14.12 -3.47
N GLY A 560 23.97 -14.00 -2.58
CA GLY A 560 22.66 -14.65 -2.71
C GLY A 560 22.81 -16.14 -3.00
N GLN A 561 22.14 -16.62 -4.05
CA GLN A 561 22.20 -18.03 -4.46
C GLN A 561 23.47 -18.39 -5.25
N GLY A 562 24.33 -17.41 -5.54
CA GLY A 562 25.57 -17.54 -6.30
C GLY A 562 25.75 -16.40 -7.31
N VAL A 563 26.98 -15.95 -7.50
CA VAL A 563 27.36 -14.87 -8.45
C VAL A 563 27.12 -15.24 -9.91
N ASP A 564 27.09 -16.53 -10.24
CA ASP A 564 26.76 -17.02 -11.58
C ASP A 564 25.25 -17.06 -11.86
N THR A 565 24.43 -16.71 -10.86
CA THR A 565 22.96 -16.64 -10.97
C THR A 565 22.51 -15.18 -11.04
N LYS A 566 21.25 -14.94 -11.40
CA LYS A 566 20.65 -13.60 -11.31
C LYS A 566 20.21 -13.21 -9.89
N PHE A 567 20.34 -14.09 -8.91
CA PHE A 567 19.80 -13.92 -7.56
C PHE A 567 20.93 -13.61 -6.57
N HIS A 568 21.44 -12.38 -6.61
CA HIS A 568 22.49 -11.88 -5.70
C HIS A 568 22.35 -10.37 -5.47
N SER A 569 23.16 -9.83 -4.56
CA SER A 569 23.29 -8.38 -4.31
C SER A 569 24.78 -7.97 -4.30
N ALA A 570 25.60 -8.62 -5.15
CA ALA A 570 27.04 -8.41 -5.27
C ALA A 570 27.37 -7.20 -6.18
N THR A 571 27.02 -6.01 -5.71
CA THR A 571 27.00 -4.78 -6.51
C THR A 571 28.37 -4.31 -7.01
N LEU A 572 29.39 -4.31 -6.17
CA LEU A 572 30.74 -3.91 -6.56
C LEU A 572 31.43 -5.00 -7.36
N ALA A 573 31.15 -6.27 -7.06
CA ALA A 573 31.72 -7.40 -7.78
C ALA A 573 31.20 -7.52 -9.22
N LEU A 574 29.90 -7.31 -9.46
CA LEU A 574 29.24 -7.59 -10.74
C LEU A 574 28.50 -6.40 -11.36
N GLY A 575 28.29 -5.34 -10.61
CA GLY A 575 27.59 -4.16 -11.11
C GLY A 575 28.44 -3.30 -12.02
N VAL A 576 27.79 -2.26 -12.54
CA VAL A 576 28.40 -1.27 -13.44
C VAL A 576 28.12 0.15 -12.92
N PRO A 577 28.95 1.15 -13.28
CA PRO A 577 28.66 2.54 -12.95
C PRO A 577 27.34 3.03 -13.56
N GLY A 578 26.53 3.73 -12.77
CA GLY A 578 25.31 4.40 -13.22
C GLY A 578 24.73 5.27 -12.10
N VAL A 579 23.46 5.64 -12.21
CA VAL A 579 22.75 6.54 -11.28
C VAL A 579 21.56 5.83 -10.66
N LEU A 580 21.49 5.84 -9.33
CA LEU A 580 20.36 5.31 -8.56
C LEU A 580 20.21 6.11 -7.26
N HIS A 581 18.97 6.39 -6.87
CA HIS A 581 18.63 7.08 -5.61
C HIS A 581 19.44 8.37 -5.38
N GLY A 582 19.58 9.22 -6.39
CA GLY A 582 20.23 10.51 -6.23
C GLY A 582 21.74 10.54 -6.43
N VAL A 583 22.39 9.42 -6.72
CA VAL A 583 23.86 9.34 -6.71
C VAL A 583 24.41 8.49 -7.83
N ARG A 584 25.57 8.91 -8.37
CA ARG A 584 26.36 8.08 -9.29
C ARG A 584 27.22 7.11 -8.52
N THR A 585 27.02 5.81 -8.74
CA THR A 585 27.69 4.73 -8.01
C THR A 585 27.75 3.45 -8.86
N TYR A 586 28.28 2.35 -8.32
CA TYR A 586 28.06 1.02 -8.89
C TYR A 586 26.65 0.54 -8.55
N LEU A 587 25.99 -0.06 -9.53
CA LEU A 587 24.69 -0.70 -9.33
C LEU A 587 24.49 -1.92 -10.23
N LEU A 588 23.57 -2.77 -9.81
CA LEU A 588 23.06 -3.89 -10.59
C LEU A 588 21.93 -3.41 -11.51
N GLN A 589 22.16 -3.49 -12.82
CA GLN A 589 21.22 -3.07 -13.85
C GLN A 589 21.28 -3.95 -15.10
N SER A 590 20.22 -3.91 -15.89
CA SER A 590 20.19 -4.46 -17.24
C SER A 590 21.01 -3.61 -18.22
N GLU A 591 21.28 -4.14 -19.41
CA GLU A 591 21.96 -3.41 -20.49
C GLU A 591 21.20 -2.13 -20.91
N SER A 592 19.88 -2.11 -20.74
CA SER A 592 19.02 -0.96 -21.03
C SER A 592 18.98 0.10 -19.91
N GLY A 593 19.73 -0.12 -18.83
CA GLY A 593 19.80 0.81 -17.69
C GLY A 593 18.61 0.72 -16.73
N GLN A 594 17.82 -0.34 -16.78
CA GLN A 594 16.79 -0.64 -15.78
C GLN A 594 17.42 -1.34 -14.58
N ILE A 595 17.03 -0.96 -13.37
CA ILE A 595 17.53 -1.56 -12.13
C ILE A 595 16.93 -2.95 -12.00
N ILE A 596 17.79 -3.94 -11.73
CA ILE A 596 17.33 -5.32 -11.56
C ILE A 596 17.03 -5.62 -10.09
N GLU A 597 16.09 -6.51 -9.85
CA GLU A 597 15.82 -7.02 -8.51
C GLU A 597 17.03 -7.83 -8.01
N THR A 598 17.33 -7.67 -6.72
CA THR A 598 18.43 -8.36 -6.05
C THR A 598 17.91 -9.46 -5.14
N HIS A 599 18.83 -10.26 -4.60
CA HIS A 599 18.47 -11.28 -3.63
C HIS A 599 19.60 -11.52 -2.62
N SER A 600 19.21 -11.50 -1.34
CA SER A 600 20.00 -12.07 -0.25
C SER A 600 19.07 -12.67 0.79
N ILE A 601 19.55 -13.69 1.52
CA ILE A 601 18.92 -14.14 2.75
C ILE A 601 18.86 -13.03 3.82
N SER A 602 19.76 -12.04 3.72
CA SER A 602 19.87 -10.91 4.63
C SER A 602 19.24 -9.64 4.04
N ALA A 603 18.10 -9.22 4.59
CA ALA A 603 17.38 -8.04 4.13
C ALA A 603 18.20 -6.73 4.21
N GLY A 604 19.21 -6.64 5.09
CA GLY A 604 20.07 -5.46 5.20
C GLY A 604 21.18 -5.36 4.14
N LEU A 605 21.43 -6.45 3.38
CA LEU A 605 22.37 -6.48 2.26
C LEU A 605 21.64 -6.56 0.90
N ASP A 606 20.32 -6.72 0.90
CA ASP A 606 19.52 -6.84 -0.32
C ASP A 606 19.25 -5.46 -0.95
N TYR A 607 20.29 -4.91 -1.58
CA TYR A 607 20.25 -3.57 -2.20
C TYR A 607 21.04 -3.56 -3.52
N PRO A 608 20.46 -3.03 -4.63
CA PRO A 608 21.12 -3.03 -5.95
C PRO A 608 22.22 -1.99 -6.12
N GLY A 609 22.37 -1.04 -5.21
CA GLY A 609 23.40 0.00 -5.26
C GLY A 609 24.45 -0.17 -4.16
N VAL A 610 25.36 0.80 -4.06
CA VAL A 610 26.35 0.88 -2.97
C VAL A 610 26.74 2.34 -2.73
N GLY A 611 27.29 2.66 -1.56
CA GLY A 611 27.79 4.01 -1.28
C GLY A 611 28.91 4.45 -2.25
N PRO A 612 28.91 5.71 -2.73
CA PRO A 612 29.86 6.16 -3.76
C PRO A 612 31.33 6.16 -3.30
N GLU A 613 31.59 6.30 -2.00
CA GLU A 613 32.96 6.21 -1.48
C GLU A 613 33.50 4.78 -1.58
N HIS A 614 32.65 3.76 -1.47
CA HIS A 614 33.05 2.38 -1.71
C HIS A 614 33.34 2.10 -3.19
N ALA A 615 32.53 2.67 -4.10
CA ALA A 615 32.79 2.64 -5.54
C ALA A 615 34.16 3.25 -5.87
N TRP A 616 34.50 4.39 -5.27
CA TRP A 616 35.83 5.00 -5.41
C TRP A 616 36.95 4.13 -4.81
N LEU A 617 36.74 3.56 -3.62
CA LEU A 617 37.72 2.67 -2.99
C LEU A 617 38.00 1.41 -3.83
N LYS A 618 36.98 0.89 -4.53
CA LYS A 618 37.13 -0.20 -5.50
C LYS A 618 37.99 0.25 -6.70
N ASP A 619 37.58 1.32 -7.37
CA ASP A 619 38.22 1.76 -8.62
C ASP A 619 39.65 2.28 -8.40
N SER A 620 39.95 2.84 -7.23
CA SER A 620 41.30 3.23 -6.84
C SER A 620 42.17 2.04 -6.42
N GLY A 621 41.60 0.85 -6.27
CA GLY A 621 42.29 -0.34 -5.74
C GLY A 621 42.61 -0.28 -4.26
N ARG A 622 42.06 0.70 -3.52
CA ARG A 622 42.34 0.87 -2.08
C ARG A 622 41.61 -0.16 -1.22
N ALA A 623 40.43 -0.61 -1.62
CA ALA A 623 39.69 -1.66 -0.93
C ALA A 623 39.38 -2.83 -1.86
N GLU A 624 39.37 -4.02 -1.28
CA GLU A 624 39.02 -5.29 -1.91
C GLU A 624 37.54 -5.60 -1.58
N TYR A 625 36.77 -6.10 -2.55
CA TYR A 625 35.38 -6.51 -2.32
C TYR A 625 35.21 -7.97 -2.72
N VAL A 626 34.84 -8.80 -1.74
CA VAL A 626 34.60 -10.24 -1.91
C VAL A 626 33.13 -10.55 -1.66
N VAL A 627 32.71 -11.75 -2.01
CA VAL A 627 31.31 -12.16 -1.95
C VAL A 627 31.14 -13.37 -1.04
N ALA A 628 30.03 -13.42 -0.28
CA ALA A 628 29.58 -14.60 0.44
C ALA A 628 28.14 -14.94 0.04
N THR A 629 27.89 -16.15 -0.42
CA THR A 629 26.55 -16.68 -0.75
C THR A 629 25.69 -16.87 0.51
N ASP A 630 24.39 -17.09 0.33
CA ASP A 630 23.45 -17.35 1.43
C ASP A 630 23.86 -18.58 2.25
N GLU A 631 24.38 -19.63 1.60
CA GLU A 631 24.91 -20.79 2.30
C GLU A 631 26.12 -20.41 3.17
N GLU A 632 27.05 -19.67 2.61
CA GLU A 632 28.26 -19.24 3.29
C GLU A 632 27.96 -18.30 4.45
N ALA A 633 27.00 -17.39 4.29
CA ALA A 633 26.48 -16.57 5.36
C ALA A 633 25.86 -17.40 6.48
N LEU A 634 25.07 -18.43 6.16
CA LEU A 634 24.51 -19.35 7.17
C LEU A 634 25.58 -20.19 7.87
N ARG A 635 26.65 -20.59 7.16
CA ARG A 635 27.83 -21.21 7.77
C ARG A 635 28.51 -20.22 8.73
N GLY A 636 28.68 -18.96 8.33
CA GLY A 636 29.19 -17.89 9.18
C GLY A 636 28.33 -17.67 10.43
N PHE A 637 27.01 -17.64 10.28
CA PHE A 637 26.04 -17.52 11.38
C PHE A 637 26.21 -18.66 12.39
N ARG A 638 26.24 -19.91 11.89
CA ARG A 638 26.45 -21.11 12.71
C ARG A 638 27.80 -21.07 13.43
N MET A 639 28.89 -20.75 12.73
CA MET A 639 30.23 -20.70 13.32
C MET A 639 30.30 -19.69 14.46
N CYS A 640 29.82 -18.46 14.25
CA CYS A 640 29.80 -17.44 15.30
C CYS A 640 28.97 -17.89 16.52
N THR A 641 27.81 -18.49 16.26
CA THR A 641 26.90 -18.96 17.31
C THR A 641 27.51 -20.12 18.12
N GLN A 642 28.06 -21.15 17.48
CA GLN A 642 28.54 -22.36 18.17
C GLN A 642 29.97 -22.25 18.71
N LEU A 643 30.81 -21.43 18.08
CA LEU A 643 32.20 -21.25 18.51
C LEU A 643 32.33 -20.14 19.55
N GLU A 644 31.65 -19.01 19.36
CA GLU A 644 31.81 -17.83 20.24
C GLU A 644 30.59 -17.54 21.13
N GLY A 645 29.48 -18.26 20.96
CA GLY A 645 28.26 -18.01 21.74
C GLY A 645 27.61 -16.66 21.44
N ILE A 646 27.90 -16.08 20.28
CA ILE A 646 27.36 -14.80 19.82
C ILE A 646 26.43 -15.09 18.65
N ILE A 647 25.18 -14.60 18.69
CA ILE A 647 24.23 -14.71 17.59
C ILE A 647 24.38 -13.47 16.71
N PRO A 648 25.09 -13.54 15.57
CA PRO A 648 25.33 -12.40 14.70
C PRO A 648 24.08 -12.07 13.86
N ALA A 649 23.93 -10.82 13.43
CA ALA A 649 22.98 -10.53 12.36
C ALA A 649 23.38 -11.26 11.07
N LEU A 650 22.41 -11.61 10.21
CA LEU A 650 22.71 -12.26 8.92
C LEU A 650 23.60 -11.40 8.02
N GLU A 651 23.49 -10.06 8.10
CA GLU A 651 24.42 -9.12 7.47
C GLU A 651 25.86 -9.36 7.95
N SER A 652 26.07 -9.37 9.27
CA SER A 652 27.39 -9.58 9.88
C SER A 652 27.92 -11.00 9.61
N SER A 653 27.04 -11.97 9.42
CA SER A 653 27.40 -13.38 9.16
C SER A 653 28.13 -13.56 7.82
N HIS A 654 27.83 -12.72 6.82
CA HIS A 654 28.61 -12.65 5.58
C HIS A 654 30.06 -12.27 5.88
N ALA A 655 30.26 -11.22 6.70
CA ALA A 655 31.59 -10.78 7.12
C ALA A 655 32.31 -11.82 8.00
N VAL A 656 31.60 -12.57 8.84
CA VAL A 656 32.17 -13.69 9.60
C VAL A 656 32.78 -14.72 8.64
N TRP A 657 32.02 -15.16 7.64
CA TRP A 657 32.52 -16.12 6.65
C TRP A 657 33.75 -15.59 5.91
N GLY A 658 33.66 -14.38 5.33
CA GLY A 658 34.75 -13.75 4.60
C GLY A 658 36.02 -13.60 5.46
N THR A 659 35.85 -13.18 6.72
CA THR A 659 36.95 -13.04 7.68
C THR A 659 37.65 -14.37 7.96
N VAL A 660 36.91 -15.46 8.14
CA VAL A 660 37.48 -16.79 8.36
C VAL A 660 38.28 -17.25 7.14
N GLN A 661 37.79 -17.00 5.92
CA GLN A 661 38.54 -17.37 4.71
C GLN A 661 39.82 -16.53 4.57
N ILE A 662 39.77 -15.24 4.87
CA ILE A 662 40.95 -14.37 4.86
C ILE A 662 41.96 -14.81 5.92
N ALA A 663 41.52 -15.02 7.16
CA ALA A 663 42.38 -15.40 8.27
C ALA A 663 43.17 -16.69 7.99
N LYS A 664 42.56 -17.68 7.32
CA LYS A 664 43.23 -18.92 6.87
C LYS A 664 44.43 -18.69 5.97
N THR A 665 44.41 -17.61 5.18
CA THR A 665 45.48 -17.27 4.23
C THR A 665 46.62 -16.47 4.86
N LEU A 666 46.45 -16.02 6.11
CA LEU A 666 47.38 -15.12 6.79
C LEU A 666 48.14 -15.84 7.93
N PRO A 667 49.39 -15.42 8.21
CA PRO A 667 50.16 -15.91 9.35
C PRO A 667 49.47 -15.71 10.70
N LYS A 668 49.75 -16.59 11.67
CA LYS A 668 49.12 -16.60 13.00
C LYS A 668 49.43 -15.36 13.86
N ASP A 669 50.49 -14.63 13.56
CA ASP A 669 50.91 -13.40 14.23
C ASP A 669 50.27 -12.13 13.65
N GLN A 670 49.47 -12.27 12.59
CA GLN A 670 48.67 -11.18 12.02
C GLN A 670 47.30 -11.06 12.68
N ASP A 671 46.70 -9.88 12.52
CA ASP A 671 45.44 -9.48 13.12
C ASP A 671 44.41 -9.05 12.09
N VAL A 672 43.25 -9.70 12.11
CA VAL A 672 42.08 -9.34 11.32
C VAL A 672 41.00 -8.81 12.24
N VAL A 673 40.59 -7.56 12.05
CA VAL A 673 39.48 -6.94 12.80
C VAL A 673 38.24 -6.91 11.92
N MET A 674 37.17 -7.58 12.36
CA MET A 674 35.88 -7.62 11.67
C MET A 674 34.83 -6.79 12.41
N CYS A 675 34.10 -5.94 11.68
CA CYS A 675 32.97 -5.19 12.21
C CYS A 675 31.73 -6.08 12.36
N LEU A 676 31.44 -6.50 13.60
CA LEU A 676 30.24 -7.25 13.93
C LEU A 676 29.06 -6.26 14.02
N SER A 677 28.57 -5.87 12.85
CA SER A 677 27.73 -4.68 12.63
C SER A 677 26.39 -4.63 13.38
N GLY A 678 25.91 -5.77 13.87
CA GLY A 678 24.61 -5.93 14.53
C GLY A 678 24.38 -7.35 15.04
N ARG A 679 23.44 -7.49 15.99
CA ARG A 679 23.02 -8.77 16.59
C ARG A 679 21.86 -9.43 15.84
N GLY A 680 21.81 -10.76 15.91
CA GLY A 680 20.90 -11.60 15.13
C GLY A 680 19.55 -11.88 15.76
N ASP A 681 19.14 -11.23 16.85
CA ASP A 681 17.81 -11.44 17.45
C ASP A 681 16.68 -11.34 16.42
N LYS A 682 16.81 -10.38 15.49
CA LYS A 682 15.85 -10.15 14.40
C LYS A 682 15.79 -11.28 13.36
N ASP A 683 16.84 -12.09 13.29
CA ASP A 683 17.00 -13.13 12.29
C ASP A 683 16.66 -14.52 12.85
N VAL A 684 16.50 -14.67 14.18
CA VAL A 684 16.24 -15.98 14.82
C VAL A 684 14.94 -16.62 14.33
N GLU A 685 13.87 -15.83 14.13
CA GLU A 685 12.60 -16.33 13.60
C GLU A 685 12.75 -16.80 12.15
N GLN A 686 13.39 -15.99 11.30
CA GLN A 686 13.69 -16.39 9.93
C GLN A 686 14.57 -17.65 9.88
N ILE A 687 15.55 -17.77 10.79
CA ILE A 687 16.41 -18.95 10.88
C ILE A 687 15.65 -20.17 11.42
N SER A 688 14.73 -20.00 12.36
CA SER A 688 13.92 -21.13 12.88
C SER A 688 12.98 -21.68 11.81
N GLU A 689 12.51 -20.84 10.88
CA GLU A 689 11.72 -21.25 9.72
C GLU A 689 12.57 -21.87 8.61
N LEU A 690 13.74 -21.30 8.31
CA LEU A 690 14.59 -21.74 7.20
C LEU A 690 15.44 -22.97 7.54
N LEU A 691 15.92 -23.10 8.77
CA LEU A 691 16.87 -24.14 9.14
C LEU A 691 16.29 -25.56 8.94
N PRO A 692 15.05 -25.89 9.34
CA PRO A 692 14.48 -27.21 9.10
C PRO A 692 14.47 -27.61 7.61
N GLY A 693 14.76 -28.88 7.31
CA GLY A 693 14.81 -29.39 5.94
C GLY A 693 16.15 -29.14 5.25
N LYS A 694 16.14 -28.48 4.08
CA LYS A 694 17.30 -28.32 3.18
C LYS A 694 18.54 -27.76 3.89
N TRP A 695 18.36 -26.73 4.73
CA TRP A 695 19.49 -26.05 5.36
C TRP A 695 20.09 -26.86 6.51
N ALA A 696 19.28 -27.56 7.29
CA ALA A 696 19.77 -28.48 8.34
C ALA A 696 20.69 -29.56 7.75
N GLU A 697 20.30 -30.15 6.62
CA GLU A 697 21.11 -31.15 5.91
C GLU A 697 22.37 -30.53 5.29
N LYS A 698 22.23 -29.43 4.54
CA LYS A 698 23.36 -28.80 3.84
C LYS A 698 24.43 -28.25 4.78
N LEU A 699 23.99 -27.75 5.93
CA LEU A 699 24.86 -27.17 6.95
C LEU A 699 25.31 -28.19 7.99
N ASP A 700 24.79 -29.42 8.01
CA ASP A 700 24.94 -30.38 9.12
C ASP A 700 24.67 -29.72 10.48
N TRP A 701 23.48 -29.12 10.59
CA TRP A 701 23.05 -28.36 11.76
C TRP A 701 21.61 -28.69 12.14
N HIS A 702 21.47 -29.71 12.99
CA HIS A 702 20.18 -30.22 13.45
C HIS A 702 19.89 -29.75 14.88
N ILE A 703 18.84 -28.94 15.06
CA ILE A 703 18.37 -28.46 16.38
C ILE A 703 17.10 -29.24 16.76
N SER A 704 17.14 -30.01 17.86
CA SER A 704 16.00 -30.81 18.31
C SER A 704 14.88 -29.92 18.87
N HIS A 705 13.64 -30.11 18.39
CA HIS A 705 12.47 -29.59 19.09
C HIS A 705 12.14 -30.58 20.22
N SER A 706 12.33 -30.19 21.49
CA SER A 706 11.96 -31.03 22.63
C SER A 706 10.43 -31.14 22.74
N SER A 707 9.85 -32.12 22.08
CA SER A 707 8.45 -32.52 22.26
C SER A 707 8.30 -33.39 23.51
N SER A 708 8.65 -32.87 24.69
CA SER A 708 8.46 -33.57 25.97
C SER A 708 8.49 -32.64 27.19
N GLU A 709 7.38 -31.94 27.45
CA GLU A 709 6.93 -31.59 28.81
C GLU A 709 5.41 -31.28 28.77
N PRO A 710 4.58 -31.82 29.68
CA PRO A 710 3.12 -31.68 29.64
C PRO A 710 2.62 -30.43 30.39
N ASP A 711 1.60 -29.77 29.82
CA ASP A 711 0.65 -28.82 30.42
C ASP A 711 1.05 -28.10 31.73
N ALA A 712 1.46 -26.84 31.62
CA ALA A 712 1.43 -25.88 32.72
C ALA A 712 0.76 -24.56 32.29
N LEU A 713 -0.44 -24.36 32.82
CA LEU A 713 -1.29 -23.16 32.81
C LEU A 713 -0.56 -21.80 32.85
N MET A 714 -0.99 -20.86 31.99
CA MET A 714 -1.02 -19.43 32.31
C MET A 714 -2.33 -18.74 31.86
N TYR A 715 -3.23 -18.62 32.84
CA TYR A 715 -4.15 -17.51 33.17
C TYR A 715 -4.94 -16.77 32.09
N ALA A 716 -6.25 -17.04 32.08
CA ALA A 716 -7.31 -16.09 31.78
C ALA A 716 -7.69 -15.26 33.04
N PRO A 717 -8.12 -14.00 32.92
CA PRO A 717 -8.84 -13.32 33.98
C PRO A 717 -10.35 -13.58 33.83
N GLY A 718 -10.96 -14.18 34.85
CA GLY A 718 -12.41 -14.32 34.93
C GLY A 718 -12.89 -14.85 36.28
N MET A 719 -13.76 -14.05 36.90
CA MET A 719 -14.74 -14.40 37.95
C MET A 719 -14.26 -14.54 39.42
N ALA A 720 -14.76 -13.60 40.24
CA ALA A 720 -15.23 -13.86 41.60
C ALA A 720 -16.29 -15.00 41.57
N ASP A 721 -16.43 -15.89 42.55
CA ASP A 721 -16.58 -15.63 43.98
C ASP A 721 -16.24 -16.88 44.83
N ASP A 722 -15.98 -16.62 46.11
CA ASP A 722 -16.13 -17.48 47.29
C ASP A 722 -15.45 -18.87 47.36
N THR A 723 -14.40 -18.97 48.19
CA THR A 723 -14.47 -19.55 49.56
C THR A 723 -13.04 -19.89 50.04
N LEU A 724 -12.56 -19.16 51.04
CA LEU A 724 -11.37 -19.47 51.82
C LEU A 724 -11.63 -20.71 52.70
N LEU A 725 -10.79 -21.76 52.64
CA LEU A 725 -10.48 -22.60 53.81
C LEU A 725 -9.23 -23.51 53.60
N PHE A 726 -8.14 -23.16 54.31
CA PHE A 726 -7.25 -24.00 55.13
C PHE A 726 -6.61 -25.36 54.64
N ILE A 727 -5.26 -25.40 54.81
CA ILE A 727 -4.37 -26.50 55.32
C ILE A 727 -3.50 -27.31 54.33
N ARG A 728 -2.23 -26.85 54.22
CA ARG A 728 -0.93 -27.46 54.60
C ARG A 728 -0.69 -28.99 54.70
N LYS A 729 0.54 -29.34 54.26
CA LYS A 729 1.46 -30.49 54.56
C LYS A 729 1.17 -31.78 53.79
N GLY A 730 2.05 -32.24 52.89
CA GLY A 730 3.35 -32.91 53.14
C GLY A 730 3.27 -34.27 52.39
N GLN A 731 4.31 -35.03 52.01
CA GLN A 731 5.74 -35.05 52.27
C GLN A 731 6.27 -36.34 51.56
N PHE A 732 7.53 -36.35 51.08
CA PHE A 732 8.40 -37.53 50.78
C PHE A 732 7.97 -38.49 49.65
N SER A 733 8.83 -39.20 48.91
CA SER A 733 10.28 -39.26 48.62
C SER A 733 10.41 -40.41 47.59
N GLY A 734 11.20 -40.30 46.53
CA GLY A 734 12.62 -40.64 46.59
C GLY A 734 12.91 -42.06 46.04
N THR A 735 13.45 -42.08 44.80
CA THR A 735 14.57 -42.91 44.32
C THR A 735 14.50 -44.45 44.32
N ARG A 736 14.63 -45.11 43.15
CA ARG A 736 15.93 -45.53 42.54
C ARG A 736 15.75 -46.27 41.19
N LEU A 737 16.78 -46.10 40.35
CA LEU A 737 16.98 -46.54 38.97
C LEU A 737 17.38 -48.02 38.77
N THR A 738 17.48 -48.39 37.48
CA THR A 738 18.31 -49.43 36.79
C THR A 738 17.56 -50.74 36.45
N THR A 739 17.61 -51.37 35.27
CA THR A 739 18.34 -51.17 33.99
C THR A 739 17.74 -52.07 32.89
N MET A 740 17.82 -51.60 31.63
CA MET A 740 18.12 -52.30 30.36
C MET A 740 17.16 -53.32 29.65
N TRP A 741 16.70 -52.86 28.46
CA TRP A 741 16.56 -53.50 27.13
C TRP A 741 15.50 -54.60 26.85
N ARG A 742 14.41 -54.19 26.17
CA ARG A 742 14.08 -54.54 24.75
C ARG A 742 12.80 -53.79 24.29
N ALA A 743 12.95 -52.95 23.25
CA ALA A 743 11.86 -52.41 22.41
C ALA A 743 11.44 -53.46 21.34
N PRO A 744 10.45 -53.26 20.43
CA PRO A 744 9.67 -52.06 20.10
C PRO A 744 8.17 -52.36 19.79
N MET A 745 7.50 -51.48 19.04
CA MET A 745 6.08 -51.47 18.65
C MET A 745 5.16 -50.90 19.72
N PHE A 746 4.87 -49.60 19.64
CA PHE A 746 3.51 -49.05 19.79
C PHE A 746 3.52 -47.51 19.64
N GLY A 747 4.66 -46.85 19.88
CA GLY A 747 4.80 -45.39 19.76
C GLY A 747 4.96 -44.84 18.34
N LEU A 748 5.34 -45.69 17.37
CA LEU A 748 5.52 -45.30 15.97
C LEU A 748 4.19 -45.15 15.20
N LEU A 749 3.07 -45.59 15.78
CA LEU A 749 1.76 -45.59 15.11
C LEU A 749 0.88 -44.39 15.46
N VAL A 750 1.22 -43.58 16.47
CA VAL A 750 0.31 -42.52 16.94
C VAL A 750 0.71 -41.13 16.45
N ASN A 751 2.01 -40.79 16.39
CA ASN A 751 2.46 -39.50 15.82
C ASN A 751 2.66 -39.56 14.30
N ALA A 752 3.05 -40.71 13.74
CA ALA A 752 2.93 -40.94 12.30
C ALA A 752 1.46 -40.93 11.86
N ALA A 753 0.47 -41.16 12.74
CA ALA A 753 -0.94 -41.06 12.42
C ALA A 753 -1.50 -39.62 12.52
N LEU A 754 -0.85 -38.68 13.20
CA LEU A 754 -1.33 -37.29 13.32
C LEU A 754 -0.66 -36.33 12.31
N THR A 755 0.61 -36.56 11.95
CA THR A 755 1.31 -35.81 10.88
C THR A 755 1.11 -36.45 9.49
N PHE A 756 1.18 -37.79 9.38
CA PHE A 756 0.03 -38.62 8.99
C PHE A 756 -1.23 -37.86 8.63
N ALA A 757 -2.17 -37.80 9.58
CA ALA A 757 -3.52 -37.32 9.39
C ALA A 757 -3.61 -35.91 8.82
N SER A 758 -2.73 -34.95 9.13
CA SER A 758 -2.85 -33.57 8.61
C SER A 758 -2.36 -33.39 7.17
N THR A 759 -1.25 -34.03 6.78
CA THR A 759 -0.78 -34.05 5.38
C THR A 759 -1.61 -35.02 4.52
N THR A 760 -2.06 -36.13 5.09
CA THR A 760 -3.04 -37.01 4.43
C THR A 760 -4.46 -36.44 4.41
N THR A 761 -4.94 -35.63 5.36
CA THR A 761 -6.30 -35.01 5.25
C THR A 761 -6.35 -33.99 4.14
N SER A 762 -5.30 -33.18 3.97
CA SER A 762 -5.20 -32.26 2.83
C SER A 762 -5.02 -33.02 1.50
N GLY A 763 -4.16 -34.04 1.46
CA GLY A 763 -3.98 -34.89 0.27
C GLY A 763 -5.23 -35.70 -0.11
N THR A 764 -5.95 -36.25 0.86
CA THR A 764 -7.20 -37.00 0.65
C THR A 764 -8.37 -36.10 0.29
N LEU A 765 -8.45 -34.90 0.88
CA LEU A 765 -9.43 -33.88 0.48
C LEU A 765 -9.22 -33.52 -0.99
N ILE A 766 -8.02 -33.10 -1.36
CA ILE A 766 -7.70 -32.67 -2.73
C ILE A 766 -7.96 -33.80 -3.73
N ALA A 767 -7.51 -35.03 -3.44
CA ALA A 767 -7.78 -36.19 -4.27
C ALA A 767 -9.29 -36.46 -4.43
N CYS A 768 -10.07 -36.36 -3.35
CA CYS A 768 -11.53 -36.50 -3.40
C CYS A 768 -12.19 -35.41 -4.25
N LEU A 769 -11.74 -34.16 -4.11
CA LEU A 769 -12.28 -33.03 -4.88
C LEU A 769 -11.97 -33.19 -6.37
N GLN A 770 -10.73 -33.53 -6.73
CA GLN A 770 -10.27 -33.65 -8.12
C GLN A 770 -10.84 -34.88 -8.84
N ASN A 771 -11.16 -35.96 -8.12
CA ASN A 771 -11.64 -37.20 -8.71
C ASN A 771 -12.94 -37.02 -9.52
N GLY A 772 -12.84 -36.97 -10.85
CA GLY A 772 -13.99 -36.77 -11.76
C GLY A 772 -14.51 -35.33 -11.82
N SER A 773 -13.78 -34.35 -11.27
CA SER A 773 -14.08 -32.91 -11.48
C SER A 773 -13.25 -32.35 -12.64
N PRO A 774 -13.78 -31.38 -13.42
CA PRO A 774 -12.99 -30.62 -14.37
C PRO A 774 -11.81 -29.90 -13.71
N ALA A 775 -10.70 -29.72 -14.44
CA ALA A 775 -9.48 -29.12 -13.90
C ALA A 775 -9.66 -27.65 -13.43
N ASP A 776 -10.59 -26.91 -14.01
CA ASP A 776 -10.95 -25.53 -13.64
C ASP A 776 -11.99 -25.45 -12.51
N ALA A 777 -12.56 -26.58 -12.08
CA ALA A 777 -13.59 -26.63 -11.05
C ALA A 777 -13.02 -26.69 -9.62
N VAL A 778 -11.72 -26.93 -9.46
CA VAL A 778 -11.04 -27.08 -8.15
C VAL A 778 -9.75 -26.26 -8.15
N LEU A 779 -9.70 -25.22 -7.34
CA LEU A 779 -8.50 -24.42 -7.08
C LEU A 779 -7.93 -24.78 -5.72
N ILE A 780 -6.66 -25.17 -5.71
CA ILE A 780 -5.85 -25.41 -4.51
C ILE A 780 -4.75 -24.35 -4.42
N PRO A 781 -4.00 -24.23 -3.32
CA PRO A 781 -2.98 -23.17 -3.16
C PRO A 781 -1.94 -23.07 -4.29
N SER A 782 -1.66 -24.18 -4.99
CA SER A 782 -0.76 -24.22 -6.14
C SER A 782 -1.44 -23.96 -7.50
N SER A 783 -2.77 -23.86 -7.56
CA SER A 783 -3.51 -23.62 -8.81
C SER A 783 -3.37 -22.16 -9.27
N THR A 784 -3.16 -21.98 -10.58
CA THR A 784 -3.29 -20.66 -11.23
C THR A 784 -4.70 -20.11 -11.01
N GLY A 785 -4.81 -18.88 -10.49
CA GLY A 785 -6.10 -18.24 -10.17
C GLY A 785 -6.62 -18.47 -8.74
N TYR A 786 -5.97 -19.30 -7.92
CA TYR A 786 -6.34 -19.47 -6.50
C TYR A 786 -6.29 -18.15 -5.72
N ASN A 787 -5.21 -17.37 -5.89
CA ASN A 787 -5.06 -16.06 -5.26
C ASN A 787 -6.12 -15.06 -5.75
N THR A 788 -6.41 -15.04 -7.05
CA THR A 788 -7.47 -14.19 -7.61
C THR A 788 -8.82 -14.54 -6.99
N SER A 789 -9.16 -15.83 -6.93
CA SER A 789 -10.43 -16.30 -6.40
C SER A 789 -10.58 -16.04 -4.90
N ARG A 790 -9.57 -16.31 -4.07
CA ARG A 790 -9.67 -16.09 -2.61
C ARG A 790 -9.72 -14.60 -2.23
N LEU A 791 -9.17 -13.73 -3.07
CA LEU A 791 -9.16 -12.27 -2.87
C LEU A 791 -10.41 -11.58 -3.47
N ALA A 792 -11.24 -12.30 -4.23
CA ALA A 792 -12.50 -11.80 -4.76
C ALA A 792 -13.59 -11.70 -3.66
N ASN A 793 -13.39 -10.78 -2.71
CA ASN A 793 -14.33 -10.41 -1.65
C ASN A 793 -14.47 -8.88 -1.59
N ILE A 794 -15.57 -8.42 -1.00
CA ILE A 794 -15.86 -6.98 -0.90
C ILE A 794 -14.90 -6.22 0.02
N ASN A 795 -14.36 -6.87 1.06
CA ASN A 795 -13.46 -6.25 2.03
C ASN A 795 -12.00 -6.73 1.84
N ALA A 796 -11.16 -5.88 1.26
CA ALA A 796 -9.75 -6.18 0.98
C ALA A 796 -8.90 -6.33 2.25
N ARG A 797 -9.37 -5.80 3.39
CA ARG A 797 -8.65 -5.82 4.67
C ARG A 797 -8.44 -7.23 5.22
N ILE A 798 -9.38 -8.14 4.96
CA ILE A 798 -9.42 -9.45 5.59
C ILE A 798 -9.25 -10.51 4.50
N SER A 799 -8.17 -11.28 4.64
CA SER A 799 -7.79 -12.34 3.71
C SER A 799 -7.54 -13.64 4.49
N TYR A 800 -8.04 -14.75 3.96
CA TYR A 800 -7.84 -16.10 4.48
C TYR A 800 -7.26 -17.01 3.38
N PHE A 801 -6.71 -18.15 3.79
CA PHE A 801 -6.16 -19.20 2.92
C PHE A 801 -7.00 -20.48 3.01
N PRO A 802 -8.06 -20.62 2.20
CA PRO A 802 -8.81 -21.87 2.05
C PRO A 802 -7.92 -23.09 1.75
N ALA A 803 -8.32 -24.28 2.22
CA ALA A 803 -7.67 -25.53 1.79
C ALA A 803 -7.92 -25.81 0.30
N ALA A 804 -9.11 -25.45 -0.20
CA ALA A 804 -9.47 -25.46 -1.61
C ALA A 804 -10.69 -24.56 -1.86
N ILE A 805 -10.84 -24.10 -3.10
CA ILE A 805 -12.03 -23.39 -3.61
C ILE A 805 -12.58 -24.20 -4.78
N VAL A 806 -13.87 -24.54 -4.74
CA VAL A 806 -14.52 -25.35 -5.78
C VAL A 806 -15.71 -24.63 -6.40
N PHE A 807 -15.92 -24.86 -7.69
CA PHE A 807 -16.95 -24.20 -8.50
C PHE A 807 -17.95 -25.24 -9.05
N PRO A 808 -18.96 -25.65 -8.25
CA PRO A 808 -20.03 -26.55 -8.71
C PRO A 808 -20.85 -25.97 -9.86
N ASN A 809 -21.25 -26.82 -10.80
CA ASN A 809 -22.24 -26.47 -11.84
C ASN A 809 -23.63 -27.02 -11.48
N THR A 810 -23.68 -28.09 -10.67
CA THR A 810 -24.90 -28.82 -10.33
C THR A 810 -25.01 -29.06 -8.83
N ALA A 811 -26.21 -29.38 -8.35
CA ALA A 811 -26.41 -29.80 -6.96
C ALA A 811 -25.62 -31.07 -6.61
N GLN A 812 -25.40 -31.97 -7.58
CA GLN A 812 -24.61 -33.17 -7.41
C GLN A 812 -23.13 -32.87 -7.17
N ASP A 813 -22.58 -31.84 -7.83
CA ASP A 813 -21.22 -31.35 -7.54
C ASP A 813 -21.11 -30.85 -6.10
N VAL A 814 -22.12 -30.10 -5.64
CA VAL A 814 -22.19 -29.64 -4.24
C VAL A 814 -22.23 -30.83 -3.28
N GLN A 815 -23.08 -31.85 -3.54
CA GLN A 815 -23.12 -33.07 -2.74
C GLN A 815 -21.77 -33.76 -2.66
N LYS A 816 -21.05 -33.87 -3.79
CA LYS A 816 -19.70 -34.43 -3.84
C LYS A 816 -18.74 -33.63 -2.96
N TYR A 817 -18.65 -32.31 -3.16
CA TYR A 817 -17.68 -31.47 -2.46
C TYR A 817 -17.95 -31.40 -0.95
N VAL A 818 -19.22 -31.32 -0.53
CA VAL A 818 -19.60 -31.40 0.88
C VAL A 818 -19.19 -32.74 1.49
N LYS A 819 -19.42 -33.87 0.80
CA LYS A 819 -18.99 -35.20 1.27
C LYS A 819 -17.47 -35.27 1.43
N CYS A 820 -16.71 -34.71 0.48
CA CYS A 820 -15.24 -34.65 0.59
C CYS A 820 -14.80 -33.84 1.82
N GLY A 821 -15.32 -32.62 2.01
CA GLY A 821 -15.00 -31.81 3.19
C GLY A 821 -15.37 -32.51 4.52
N ALA A 822 -16.57 -33.09 4.58
CA ALA A 822 -17.06 -33.80 5.76
C ALA A 822 -16.32 -35.10 6.05
N ALA A 823 -15.83 -35.82 5.03
CA ALA A 823 -15.00 -37.01 5.20
C ALA A 823 -13.59 -36.66 5.68
N SER A 824 -13.06 -35.52 5.25
CA SER A 824 -11.73 -35.03 5.63
C SER A 824 -11.71 -34.22 6.93
N GLY A 825 -12.85 -34.02 7.59
CA GLY A 825 -12.93 -33.22 8.83
C GLY A 825 -12.65 -31.73 8.62
N VAL A 826 -12.82 -31.23 7.39
CA VAL A 826 -12.56 -29.85 7.01
C VAL A 826 -13.86 -29.04 7.02
N ALA A 827 -13.79 -27.83 7.59
CA ALA A 827 -14.90 -26.89 7.62
C ALA A 827 -15.36 -26.56 6.19
N VAL A 828 -16.66 -26.63 5.91
CA VAL A 828 -17.23 -26.30 4.61
C VAL A 828 -17.99 -24.98 4.69
N VAL A 829 -17.70 -24.07 3.76
CA VAL A 829 -18.36 -22.75 3.70
C VAL A 829 -18.84 -22.48 2.27
N GLY A 830 -20.09 -22.02 2.14
CA GLY A 830 -20.65 -21.61 0.86
C GLY A 830 -20.36 -20.14 0.57
N ARG A 831 -19.95 -19.84 -0.66
CA ARG A 831 -19.82 -18.48 -1.20
C ARG A 831 -20.90 -18.22 -2.24
N SER A 832 -21.66 -17.16 -2.05
CA SER A 832 -22.65 -16.63 -3.00
C SER A 832 -22.46 -15.12 -3.13
N GLY A 833 -21.92 -14.69 -4.28
CA GLY A 833 -21.64 -13.28 -4.57
C GLY A 833 -20.44 -12.67 -3.82
N GLY A 834 -20.18 -13.02 -2.56
CA GLY A 834 -19.04 -12.46 -1.79
C GLY A 834 -19.40 -11.27 -0.89
N HIS A 835 -20.70 -11.08 -0.57
CA HIS A 835 -21.17 -10.11 0.44
C HIS A 835 -20.81 -10.56 1.85
N SER A 836 -19.55 -10.42 2.24
CA SER A 836 -19.11 -10.78 3.58
C SER A 836 -18.14 -9.74 4.09
N TYR A 837 -18.63 -8.83 4.95
CA TYR A 837 -17.83 -7.72 5.47
C TYR A 837 -16.67 -8.18 6.36
N ALA A 838 -16.77 -9.40 6.90
CA ALA A 838 -15.70 -10.08 7.64
C ALA A 838 -14.96 -11.15 6.81
N SER A 839 -15.19 -11.24 5.49
CA SER A 839 -14.64 -12.26 4.59
C SER A 839 -14.90 -13.71 5.04
N TYR A 840 -16.00 -13.97 5.77
CA TYR A 840 -16.38 -15.31 6.20
C TYR A 840 -16.81 -16.19 5.03
N GLY A 841 -17.25 -15.61 3.90
CA GLY A 841 -17.53 -16.34 2.66
C GLY A 841 -16.32 -17.07 2.05
N VAL A 842 -15.09 -16.77 2.49
CA VAL A 842 -13.87 -17.52 2.14
C VAL A 842 -13.29 -18.31 3.32
N GLY A 843 -14.13 -18.65 4.31
CA GLY A 843 -13.78 -19.56 5.40
C GLY A 843 -13.77 -18.91 6.78
N GLY A 844 -13.46 -17.61 6.87
CA GLY A 844 -13.30 -16.90 8.14
C GLY A 844 -12.09 -17.36 8.98
N LYS A 845 -11.33 -18.34 8.47
CA LYS A 845 -10.08 -18.89 8.99
C LYS A 845 -9.39 -19.66 7.86
N ASP A 846 -8.12 -19.97 8.05
CA ASP A 846 -7.36 -20.77 7.10
C ASP A 846 -7.79 -22.24 7.13
N GLY A 847 -7.62 -22.93 6.00
CA GLY A 847 -7.86 -24.36 5.84
C GLY A 847 -9.31 -24.78 5.62
N ALA A 848 -10.26 -23.87 5.42
CA ALA A 848 -11.64 -24.22 5.07
C ALA A 848 -11.80 -24.64 3.60
N LEU A 849 -12.77 -25.49 3.29
CA LEU A 849 -13.24 -25.77 1.93
C LEU A 849 -14.30 -24.73 1.53
N VAL A 850 -14.02 -23.94 0.51
CA VAL A 850 -14.95 -22.94 -0.02
C VAL A 850 -15.68 -23.50 -1.22
N ILE A 851 -17.02 -23.56 -1.17
CA ILE A 851 -17.88 -23.93 -2.28
C ILE A 851 -18.46 -22.66 -2.89
N ASP A 852 -17.94 -22.25 -4.04
CA ASP A 852 -18.35 -21.06 -4.76
C ASP A 852 -19.47 -21.35 -5.77
N LEU A 853 -20.66 -20.83 -5.48
CA LEU A 853 -21.87 -21.09 -6.26
C LEU A 853 -22.00 -20.21 -7.50
N SER A 854 -21.02 -19.37 -7.84
CA SER A 854 -21.07 -18.41 -8.95
C SER A 854 -21.36 -19.03 -10.33
N LYS A 855 -21.08 -20.32 -10.53
CA LYS A 855 -21.45 -21.06 -11.75
C LYS A 855 -22.88 -21.60 -11.76
N MET A 856 -23.55 -21.66 -10.60
CA MET A 856 -24.95 -22.12 -10.48
C MET A 856 -25.92 -20.94 -10.66
N LYS A 857 -26.14 -20.56 -11.92
CA LYS A 857 -27.01 -19.46 -12.31
C LYS A 857 -28.18 -19.93 -13.17
N SER A 858 -29.38 -19.87 -12.60
CA SER A 858 -30.65 -20.06 -13.30
C SER A 858 -31.74 -19.26 -12.60
N ILE A 859 -32.61 -18.63 -13.38
CA ILE A 859 -33.79 -17.92 -12.90
C ILE A 859 -34.96 -18.32 -13.78
N VAL A 860 -35.91 -19.06 -13.21
CA VAL A 860 -37.12 -19.51 -13.89
C VAL A 860 -38.32 -18.94 -13.17
N VAL A 861 -39.12 -18.12 -13.86
CA VAL A 861 -40.37 -17.56 -13.35
C VAL A 861 -41.53 -18.27 -14.06
N ASP A 862 -42.45 -18.85 -13.30
CA ASP A 862 -43.63 -19.50 -13.87
C ASP A 862 -44.82 -18.54 -14.01
N ALA A 863 -45.88 -19.01 -14.68
CA ALA A 863 -47.08 -18.22 -14.93
C ALA A 863 -47.84 -17.82 -13.64
N SER A 864 -47.60 -18.49 -12.52
CA SER A 864 -48.18 -18.14 -11.22
C SER A 864 -47.42 -17.01 -10.51
N GLY A 865 -46.26 -16.62 -11.04
CA GLY A 865 -45.34 -15.68 -10.42
C GLY A 865 -44.44 -16.33 -9.36
N SER A 866 -44.33 -17.66 -9.34
CA SER A 866 -43.29 -18.33 -8.54
C SER A 866 -41.96 -18.26 -9.28
N ALA A 867 -40.88 -17.96 -8.56
CA ALA A 867 -39.54 -17.86 -9.13
C ALA A 867 -38.59 -18.86 -8.47
N LYS A 868 -38.00 -19.75 -9.28
CA LYS A 868 -36.90 -20.63 -8.89
C LYS A 868 -35.58 -19.98 -9.27
N ILE A 869 -34.73 -19.75 -8.28
CA ILE A 869 -33.52 -18.97 -8.41
C ILE A 869 -32.36 -19.74 -7.79
N GLN A 870 -31.38 -20.11 -8.61
CA GLN A 870 -30.15 -20.69 -8.10
C GLN A 870 -29.31 -19.65 -7.36
N THR A 871 -28.60 -20.10 -6.32
CA THR A 871 -27.91 -19.21 -5.37
C THR A 871 -26.70 -18.46 -5.97
N GLY A 872 -26.23 -18.83 -7.17
CA GLY A 872 -25.15 -18.13 -7.86
C GLY A 872 -25.54 -16.81 -8.52
N ASN A 873 -26.84 -16.54 -8.70
CA ASN A 873 -27.31 -15.30 -9.32
C ASN A 873 -27.06 -14.09 -8.42
N ARG A 874 -26.69 -12.97 -9.05
CA ARG A 874 -26.56 -11.66 -8.39
C ARG A 874 -27.92 -10.97 -8.26
N LEU A 875 -28.03 -10.03 -7.32
CA LEU A 875 -29.30 -9.33 -7.10
C LEU A 875 -29.73 -8.45 -8.27
N GLY A 876 -28.78 -7.84 -9.00
CA GLY A 876 -29.09 -7.12 -10.24
C GLY A 876 -29.71 -8.03 -11.30
N GLU A 877 -29.14 -9.22 -11.51
CA GLU A 877 -29.66 -10.24 -12.44
C GLU A 877 -31.08 -10.69 -12.02
N ILE A 878 -31.31 -10.90 -10.73
CA ILE A 878 -32.62 -11.29 -10.19
C ILE A 878 -33.64 -10.17 -10.40
N ALA A 879 -33.32 -8.93 -10.03
CA ALA A 879 -34.24 -7.80 -10.15
C ALA A 879 -34.65 -7.57 -11.61
N GLN A 880 -33.68 -7.56 -12.52
CA GLN A 880 -33.93 -7.37 -13.95
C GLN A 880 -34.80 -8.50 -14.51
N LYS A 881 -34.45 -9.76 -14.23
CA LYS A 881 -35.20 -10.91 -14.74
C LYS A 881 -36.63 -10.97 -14.23
N LEU A 882 -36.87 -10.63 -12.96
CA LEU A 882 -38.22 -10.56 -12.39
C LEU A 882 -39.05 -9.45 -13.04
N TRP A 883 -38.45 -8.29 -13.29
CA TRP A 883 -39.11 -7.18 -13.97
C TRP A 883 -39.51 -7.56 -15.41
N ASP A 884 -38.58 -8.14 -16.17
CA ASP A 884 -38.83 -8.58 -17.55
C ASP A 884 -39.88 -9.69 -17.64
N ASN A 885 -40.03 -10.52 -16.60
CA ASN A 885 -40.97 -11.63 -16.55
C ASN A 885 -42.25 -11.28 -15.79
N GLY A 886 -42.99 -10.31 -16.34
CA GLY A 886 -44.32 -9.94 -15.84
C GLY A 886 -44.31 -8.90 -14.73
N GLN A 887 -43.31 -8.01 -14.73
CA GLN A 887 -43.19 -6.89 -13.79
C GLN A 887 -43.31 -7.37 -12.34
N ARG A 888 -42.50 -8.38 -11.98
CA ARG A 888 -42.50 -8.96 -10.65
C ARG A 888 -41.43 -8.30 -9.78
N ALA A 889 -41.63 -8.37 -8.47
CA ALA A 889 -40.74 -7.78 -7.47
C ALA A 889 -40.51 -8.72 -6.28
N LEU A 890 -39.38 -8.53 -5.61
CA LEU A 890 -39.07 -9.11 -4.29
C LEU A 890 -38.43 -8.04 -3.41
N PRO A 891 -38.66 -8.04 -2.09
CA PRO A 891 -37.93 -7.15 -1.20
C PRO A 891 -36.50 -7.63 -1.03
N HIS A 892 -35.53 -6.89 -1.55
CA HIS A 892 -34.11 -7.17 -1.37
C HIS A 892 -33.31 -5.87 -1.25
N GLY A 893 -32.07 -5.99 -0.77
CA GLY A 893 -31.10 -4.89 -0.76
C GLY A 893 -30.54 -4.58 -2.14
N VAL A 894 -29.73 -3.54 -2.21
CA VAL A 894 -29.16 -2.98 -3.46
C VAL A 894 -27.69 -3.35 -3.68
N CYS A 895 -27.02 -3.91 -2.67
CA CYS A 895 -25.66 -4.41 -2.80
C CYS A 895 -25.58 -5.55 -3.84
N PRO A 896 -24.48 -5.68 -4.58
CA PRO A 896 -24.38 -6.52 -5.79
C PRO A 896 -24.40 -8.05 -5.57
N TYR A 897 -24.53 -8.51 -4.32
CA TYR A 897 -24.25 -9.88 -3.89
C TYR A 897 -25.42 -10.45 -3.05
N GLY A 898 -25.48 -11.77 -2.79
CA GLY A 898 -26.68 -12.42 -2.22
C GLY A 898 -26.87 -12.30 -0.70
N HIS A 899 -28.12 -12.15 -0.23
CA HIS A 899 -28.46 -11.89 1.19
C HIS A 899 -29.51 -12.83 1.82
N THR A 900 -30.09 -13.77 1.05
CA THR A 900 -31.31 -14.52 1.44
C THR A 900 -31.17 -15.28 2.76
N ALA A 901 -30.00 -15.88 3.01
CA ALA A 901 -29.77 -16.73 4.18
C ALA A 901 -29.81 -15.98 5.53
N PHE A 902 -29.75 -14.65 5.51
CA PHE A 902 -29.63 -13.78 6.68
C PHE A 902 -30.75 -12.74 6.80
N GLY A 903 -31.83 -12.87 6.01
CA GLY A 903 -33.02 -12.01 6.09
C GLY A 903 -33.35 -11.34 4.76
N GLY A 904 -32.40 -10.54 4.24
CA GLY A 904 -32.57 -9.77 3.00
C GLY A 904 -33.43 -8.51 3.20
N PHE A 905 -32.95 -7.62 4.05
CA PHE A 905 -33.51 -6.27 4.24
C PHE A 905 -33.10 -5.31 3.11
N GLY A 906 -34.01 -4.42 2.72
CA GLY A 906 -33.76 -3.34 1.78
C GLY A 906 -34.88 -2.29 1.74
N PRO A 907 -34.81 -1.33 0.79
CA PRO A 907 -35.75 -0.20 0.71
C PRO A 907 -37.22 -0.61 0.57
N PHE A 908 -37.49 -1.75 -0.06
CA PHE A 908 -38.84 -2.27 -0.25
C PHE A 908 -39.38 -3.04 0.97
N SER A 909 -38.53 -3.30 1.98
CA SER A 909 -38.88 -4.19 3.07
C SER A 909 -39.93 -3.65 4.03
N ARG A 910 -40.02 -2.33 4.23
CA ARG A 910 -41.10 -1.75 5.04
C ARG A 910 -42.48 -1.97 4.42
N TYR A 911 -42.56 -1.98 3.08
CA TYR A 911 -43.80 -2.17 2.35
C TYR A 911 -44.19 -3.65 2.25
N ALA A 912 -43.22 -4.50 1.92
CA ALA A 912 -43.46 -5.90 1.55
C ALA A 912 -42.98 -6.94 2.58
N GLY A 913 -42.03 -6.62 3.45
CA GLY A 913 -41.41 -7.56 4.40
C GLY A 913 -39.98 -7.92 3.99
N LEU A 914 -39.38 -8.93 4.63
CA LEU A 914 -38.01 -9.35 4.33
C LEU A 914 -37.98 -10.31 3.12
N LEU A 915 -36.86 -10.38 2.40
CA LEU A 915 -36.70 -11.27 1.22
C LEU A 915 -37.14 -12.71 1.52
N HIS A 916 -36.66 -13.23 2.65
CA HIS A 916 -36.93 -14.60 3.05
C HIS A 916 -38.38 -14.87 3.49
N ASP A 917 -39.22 -13.85 3.68
CA ASP A 917 -40.66 -14.02 3.95
C ASP A 917 -41.36 -14.61 2.71
N TYR A 918 -40.77 -14.38 1.53
CA TYR A 918 -41.27 -14.84 0.25
C TYR A 918 -40.67 -16.18 -0.19
N VAL A 919 -39.74 -16.74 0.58
CA VAL A 919 -39.21 -18.08 0.30
C VAL A 919 -40.30 -19.10 0.64
N THR A 920 -40.66 -19.94 -0.33
CA THR A 920 -41.64 -21.04 -0.17
C THR A 920 -40.95 -22.39 -0.01
N SER A 921 -39.79 -22.57 -0.63
CA SER A 921 -38.93 -23.74 -0.43
C SER A 921 -37.47 -23.45 -0.77
N ALA A 922 -36.57 -24.28 -0.28
CA ALA A 922 -35.13 -24.26 -0.55
C ALA A 922 -34.63 -25.67 -0.85
N GLU A 923 -33.87 -25.83 -1.92
CA GLU A 923 -33.09 -27.03 -2.21
C GLU A 923 -31.73 -26.92 -1.52
N VAL A 924 -31.40 -27.87 -0.65
CA VAL A 924 -30.23 -27.77 0.25
C VAL A 924 -29.47 -29.09 0.33
N VAL A 925 -28.14 -28.98 0.27
CA VAL A 925 -27.21 -30.07 0.53
C VAL A 925 -26.76 -30.03 1.99
N LEU A 926 -27.08 -31.10 2.74
CA LEU A 926 -26.73 -31.26 4.15
C LEU A 926 -25.32 -31.84 4.35
N ALA A 927 -24.85 -31.88 5.60
CA ALA A 927 -23.48 -32.24 5.97
C ALA A 927 -23.10 -33.69 5.65
N ASN A 928 -24.08 -34.58 5.49
CA ASN A 928 -23.90 -35.96 5.01
C ASN A 928 -23.96 -36.07 3.47
N GLY A 929 -24.11 -34.94 2.77
CA GLY A 929 -24.28 -34.83 1.33
C GLY A 929 -25.67 -35.20 0.81
N THR A 930 -26.69 -35.27 1.67
CA THR A 930 -28.08 -35.47 1.24
C THR A 930 -28.60 -34.19 0.60
N LEU A 931 -29.11 -34.29 -0.64
CA LEU A 931 -29.90 -33.25 -1.27
C LEU A 931 -31.34 -33.37 -0.81
N THR A 932 -31.89 -32.33 -0.22
CA THR A 932 -33.28 -32.33 0.28
C THR A 932 -33.94 -30.99 0.03
N THR A 933 -35.25 -30.94 0.26
CA THR A 933 -36.06 -29.72 0.15
C THR A 933 -36.52 -29.33 1.54
N ALA A 934 -36.28 -28.09 1.93
CA ALA A 934 -36.85 -27.47 3.12
C ALA A 934 -38.01 -26.57 2.68
N SER A 935 -39.19 -26.73 3.28
CA SER A 935 -40.41 -25.97 2.97
C SER A 935 -41.34 -25.95 4.20
N ALA A 936 -42.46 -25.26 4.10
CA ALA A 936 -43.47 -25.23 5.15
C ALA A 936 -44.06 -26.61 5.52
N THR A 937 -43.92 -27.62 4.66
CA THR A 937 -44.47 -28.97 4.88
C THR A 937 -43.41 -30.08 4.94
N LYS A 938 -42.14 -29.76 4.69
CA LYS A 938 -41.04 -30.74 4.62
C LYS A 938 -39.77 -30.15 5.23
N ASN A 939 -39.16 -30.84 6.20
CA ASN A 939 -38.03 -30.34 6.98
C ASN A 939 -38.30 -28.93 7.55
N THR A 940 -39.41 -28.78 8.27
CA THR A 940 -39.96 -27.47 8.69
C THR A 940 -39.02 -26.70 9.62
N ASP A 941 -38.33 -27.38 10.54
CA ASP A 941 -37.33 -26.73 11.40
C ASP A 941 -36.11 -26.25 10.62
N LEU A 942 -35.62 -27.05 9.66
CA LEU A 942 -34.56 -26.63 8.76
C LEU A 942 -35.00 -25.44 7.90
N PHE A 943 -36.24 -25.45 7.40
CA PHE A 943 -36.82 -24.36 6.62
C PHE A 943 -36.93 -23.07 7.43
N TRP A 944 -37.28 -23.17 8.71
CA TRP A 944 -37.27 -22.06 9.63
C TRP A 944 -35.84 -21.52 9.86
N ALA A 945 -34.87 -22.42 10.11
CA ALA A 945 -33.47 -22.06 10.36
C ALA A 945 -32.79 -21.40 9.15
N LEU A 946 -33.06 -21.89 7.94
CA LEU A 946 -32.50 -21.37 6.69
C LEU A 946 -32.88 -19.91 6.42
N ARG A 947 -34.03 -19.47 6.93
CA ARG A 947 -34.54 -18.10 6.78
C ARG A 947 -34.02 -17.19 7.90
N GLY A 948 -32.70 -17.02 8.01
CA GLY A 948 -32.09 -16.08 8.96
C GLY A 948 -30.75 -16.54 9.55
N ALA A 949 -30.45 -17.83 9.50
CA ALA A 949 -29.17 -18.42 9.92
C ALA A 949 -28.64 -19.43 8.90
N GLY A 950 -29.06 -19.34 7.63
CA GLY A 950 -28.99 -20.46 6.69
C GLY A 950 -27.60 -20.95 6.31
N ALA A 951 -26.58 -20.08 6.38
CA ALA A 951 -25.20 -20.46 6.10
C ALA A 951 -24.63 -21.50 7.08
N SER A 952 -25.29 -21.75 8.22
CA SER A 952 -24.82 -22.69 9.24
C SER A 952 -25.35 -24.13 9.07
N TYR A 953 -26.24 -24.41 8.10
CA TYR A 953 -26.97 -25.69 8.08
C TYR A 953 -26.76 -26.54 6.82
N GLY A 954 -26.29 -25.91 5.74
CA GLY A 954 -26.16 -26.57 4.44
C GLY A 954 -25.79 -25.58 3.35
N ILE A 955 -25.49 -26.12 2.17
CA ILE A 955 -25.34 -25.32 0.94
C ILE A 955 -26.67 -25.30 0.21
N VAL A 956 -27.32 -24.14 0.17
CA VAL A 956 -28.56 -23.97 -0.59
C VAL A 956 -28.22 -23.75 -2.06
N THR A 957 -28.68 -24.66 -2.93
CA THR A 957 -28.41 -24.64 -4.37
C THR A 957 -29.44 -23.82 -5.12
N GLU A 958 -30.70 -23.86 -4.69
CA GLU A 958 -31.82 -23.15 -5.29
C GLU A 958 -32.84 -22.70 -4.24
N TRP A 959 -33.37 -21.48 -4.41
CA TRP A 959 -34.47 -20.92 -3.65
C TRP A 959 -35.71 -20.82 -4.53
N THR A 960 -36.88 -21.18 -4.00
CA THR A 960 -38.17 -20.90 -4.65
C THR A 960 -38.88 -19.78 -3.91
N PHE A 961 -39.22 -18.71 -4.62
CA PHE A 961 -39.91 -17.54 -4.10
C PHE A 961 -41.35 -17.45 -4.62
N ALA A 962 -42.26 -16.97 -3.79
CA ALA A 962 -43.53 -16.41 -4.22
C ALA A 962 -43.30 -14.91 -4.48
N THR A 963 -43.17 -14.49 -5.74
CA THR A 963 -42.86 -13.08 -6.04
C THR A 963 -44.11 -12.20 -5.89
N LEU A 964 -43.93 -10.88 -5.85
CA LEU A 964 -45.01 -9.90 -5.84
C LEU A 964 -45.22 -9.29 -7.23
N ALA A 965 -46.42 -8.76 -7.48
CA ALA A 965 -46.55 -7.78 -8.55
C ALA A 965 -45.76 -6.52 -8.15
N ALA A 966 -44.96 -6.00 -9.07
CA ALA A 966 -44.23 -4.77 -8.83
C ALA A 966 -45.21 -3.60 -8.67
N PRO A 967 -44.93 -2.64 -7.77
CA PRO A 967 -45.71 -1.42 -7.67
C PRO A 967 -45.75 -0.68 -9.01
N ALA A 968 -46.93 -0.21 -9.40
CA ALA A 968 -47.13 0.50 -10.67
C ALA A 968 -46.29 1.79 -10.77
N THR A 969 -46.04 2.43 -9.62
CA THR A 969 -45.26 3.67 -9.51
C THR A 969 -44.36 3.62 -8.27
N VAL A 970 -43.12 4.05 -8.44
CA VAL A 970 -42.13 4.21 -7.36
C VAL A 970 -41.54 5.61 -7.46
N ILE A 971 -41.47 6.33 -6.35
CA ILE A 971 -40.88 7.67 -6.32
C ILE A 971 -39.60 7.60 -5.50
N SER A 972 -38.46 7.82 -6.14
CA SER A 972 -37.19 7.96 -5.44
C SER A 972 -36.99 9.44 -5.07
N TYR A 973 -36.59 9.73 -3.85
CA TYR A 973 -36.41 11.10 -3.37
C TYR A 973 -35.12 11.26 -2.57
N LYS A 974 -34.58 12.48 -2.57
CA LYS A 974 -33.48 12.88 -1.69
C LYS A 974 -33.57 14.35 -1.27
N VAL A 975 -33.08 14.63 -0.07
CA VAL A 975 -32.75 15.97 0.43
C VAL A 975 -31.23 15.99 0.63
N ASP A 976 -30.55 16.76 -0.22
CA ASP A 976 -29.10 16.82 -0.28
C ASP A 976 -28.59 18.09 0.44
N TYR A 977 -27.71 17.92 1.44
CA TYR A 977 -27.11 19.03 2.17
C TYR A 977 -25.62 19.23 1.85
N THR A 978 -25.07 18.56 0.83
CA THR A 978 -23.63 18.59 0.48
C THR A 978 -23.06 19.97 0.23
N LEU A 979 -23.84 20.89 -0.34
CA LEU A 979 -23.45 22.28 -0.60
C LEU A 979 -23.75 23.22 0.59
N THR A 980 -24.28 22.70 1.69
CA THR A 980 -24.58 23.47 2.90
C THR A 980 -23.48 23.26 3.94
N VAL A 981 -22.93 24.35 4.46
CA VAL A 981 -22.06 24.29 5.64
C VAL A 981 -22.91 23.91 6.87
N LEU A 982 -22.83 22.64 7.29
CA LEU A 982 -23.57 22.11 8.43
C LEU A 982 -22.69 22.02 9.68
N THR A 983 -23.10 22.73 10.74
CA THR A 983 -22.53 22.56 12.08
C THR A 983 -23.02 21.25 12.70
N VAL A 984 -22.25 20.70 13.64
CA VAL A 984 -22.65 19.48 14.39
C VAL A 984 -24.00 19.65 15.08
N GLN A 985 -24.26 20.84 15.65
CA GLN A 985 -25.53 21.16 16.28
C GLN A 985 -26.69 21.20 15.27
N LYS A 986 -26.47 21.74 14.08
CA LYS A 986 -27.51 21.76 13.04
C LYS A 986 -27.81 20.35 12.51
N ALA A 987 -26.78 19.53 12.32
CA ALA A 987 -26.94 18.13 11.95
C ALA A 987 -27.77 17.36 12.98
N ARG A 988 -27.54 17.60 14.29
CA ARG A 988 -28.35 17.03 15.37
C ARG A 988 -29.83 17.41 15.28
N GLU A 989 -30.15 18.67 15.02
CA GLU A 989 -31.53 19.13 14.85
C GLU A 989 -32.22 18.47 13.64
N LEU A 990 -31.49 18.35 12.53
CA LEU A 990 -31.98 17.71 11.32
C LEU A 990 -32.22 16.21 11.55
N LEU A 991 -31.31 15.49 12.22
CA LEU A 991 -31.51 14.06 12.55
C LEU A 991 -32.70 13.84 13.50
N LYS A 992 -32.95 14.75 14.45
CA LYS A 992 -34.16 14.69 15.29
C LYS A 992 -35.44 14.91 14.48
N SER A 993 -35.39 15.81 13.49
CA SER A 993 -36.51 16.05 12.57
C SER A 993 -36.74 14.86 11.64
N TRP A 994 -35.66 14.27 11.14
CA TRP A 994 -35.68 13.02 10.39
C TRP A 994 -36.29 11.88 11.21
N GLN A 995 -35.89 11.69 12.47
CA GLN A 995 -36.45 10.65 13.33
C GLN A 995 -37.96 10.83 13.52
N LYS A 996 -38.43 12.07 13.69
CA LYS A 996 -39.87 12.36 13.81
C LYS A 996 -40.63 11.89 12.56
N ILE A 997 -40.10 12.17 11.38
CA ILE A 997 -40.67 11.72 10.10
C ILE A 997 -40.59 10.19 9.97
N ALA A 998 -39.43 9.60 10.25
CA ALA A 998 -39.19 8.16 10.18
C ALA A 998 -40.16 7.37 11.08
N LEU A 999 -40.46 7.86 12.28
CA LEU A 999 -41.37 7.20 13.21
C LEU A 999 -42.85 7.33 12.82
N SER A 1000 -43.24 8.39 12.10
CA SER A 1000 -44.59 8.56 11.56
C SER A 1000 -44.76 8.13 10.10
N ALA A 1001 -43.69 7.63 9.46
CA ALA A 1001 -43.69 7.27 8.06
C ALA A 1001 -44.62 6.08 7.78
N PRO A 1002 -45.51 6.15 6.77
CA PRO A 1002 -46.32 5.01 6.35
C PRO A 1002 -45.41 3.90 5.80
N ASP A 1003 -45.92 2.67 5.74
CA ASP A 1003 -45.11 1.49 5.38
C ASP A 1003 -44.62 1.50 3.94
N ASN A 1004 -45.32 2.22 3.06
CA ASN A 1004 -44.91 2.41 1.68
C ASN A 1004 -43.88 3.53 1.49
N LEU A 1005 -43.29 4.08 2.56
CA LEU A 1005 -42.19 5.04 2.48
C LEU A 1005 -40.92 4.47 3.13
N SER A 1006 -39.84 4.26 2.38
CA SER A 1006 -38.53 4.04 3.00
C SER A 1006 -37.89 5.38 3.36
N VAL A 1007 -37.24 5.44 4.52
CA VAL A 1007 -36.65 6.67 5.06
C VAL A 1007 -35.25 6.36 5.56
N ILE A 1008 -34.24 6.90 4.88
CA ILE A 1008 -32.82 6.65 5.11
C ILE A 1008 -32.12 7.99 5.38
N CYS A 1009 -31.19 8.01 6.33
CA CYS A 1009 -30.31 9.15 6.61
C CYS A 1009 -28.86 8.69 6.60
N THR A 1010 -27.99 9.40 5.91
CA THR A 1010 -26.53 9.20 6.00
C THR A 1010 -25.89 10.45 6.58
N VAL A 1011 -25.10 10.31 7.64
CA VAL A 1011 -24.31 11.40 8.24
C VAL A 1011 -22.87 10.96 8.43
N GLY A 1012 -21.89 11.80 8.09
CA GLY A 1012 -20.50 11.41 8.20
C GLY A 1012 -19.49 12.49 7.86
N ARG A 1013 -18.22 12.08 7.81
CA ARG A 1013 -17.09 12.88 7.34
C ARG A 1013 -16.42 12.13 6.19
N VAL A 1014 -16.39 12.75 5.01
CA VAL A 1014 -15.78 12.19 3.80
C VAL A 1014 -14.85 13.23 3.18
N ARG A 1015 -13.56 12.92 3.03
CA ARG A 1015 -12.59 13.73 2.27
C ARG A 1015 -12.96 13.65 0.78
N PRO A 1016 -13.17 14.80 0.10
CA PRO A 1016 -12.22 15.90 0.01
C PRO A 1016 -12.74 17.24 0.55
N PHE A 1017 -13.89 17.27 1.23
CA PHE A 1017 -14.49 18.50 1.75
C PHE A 1017 -13.68 19.01 2.96
N GLY A 1018 -12.54 19.65 2.70
CA GLY A 1018 -11.63 20.17 3.70
C GLY A 1018 -12.32 21.15 4.65
N GLY A 1019 -12.59 20.70 5.89
CA GLY A 1019 -13.13 21.53 6.96
C GLY A 1019 -13.80 20.71 8.07
N ALA A 1020 -14.22 21.39 9.14
CA ALA A 1020 -14.96 20.84 10.29
C ALA A 1020 -16.46 20.57 10.00
N ASN A 1021 -16.79 20.19 8.76
CA ASN A 1021 -18.18 20.07 8.29
C ASN A 1021 -18.58 18.61 8.14
N LEU A 1022 -19.85 18.32 8.43
CA LEU A 1022 -20.45 17.00 8.22
C LEU A 1022 -21.16 16.93 6.87
N PHE A 1023 -21.01 15.79 6.20
CA PHE A 1023 -21.91 15.37 5.14
C PHE A 1023 -23.22 14.86 5.78
N LEU A 1024 -24.37 15.27 5.20
CA LEU A 1024 -25.69 14.80 5.57
C LEU A 1024 -26.55 14.63 4.32
N GLU A 1025 -27.25 13.51 4.22
CA GLU A 1025 -28.23 13.24 3.17
C GLU A 1025 -29.44 12.51 3.75
N PHE A 1026 -30.65 12.91 3.35
CA PHE A 1026 -31.86 12.11 3.55
C PHE A 1026 -32.31 11.56 2.21
N ARG A 1027 -32.59 10.27 2.12
CA ARG A 1027 -33.09 9.64 0.87
C ARG A 1027 -34.09 8.54 1.14
N GLY A 1028 -34.78 8.10 0.10
CA GLY A 1028 -35.72 7.00 0.20
C GLY A 1028 -36.52 6.74 -1.08
N THR A 1029 -37.48 5.84 -0.93
CA THR A 1029 -38.40 5.41 -1.99
C THR A 1029 -39.82 5.37 -1.45
N TYR A 1030 -40.77 5.84 -2.24
CA TYR A 1030 -42.20 5.77 -1.94
C TYR A 1030 -42.93 4.89 -2.96
N TYR A 1031 -43.74 3.95 -2.49
CA TYR A 1031 -44.50 3.01 -3.32
C TYR A 1031 -45.98 3.42 -3.34
N GLY A 1032 -46.33 4.28 -4.29
CA GLY A 1032 -47.65 4.91 -4.39
C GLY A 1032 -47.68 6.00 -5.45
N THR A 1033 -48.74 6.81 -5.47
CA THR A 1033 -48.91 7.86 -6.48
C THR A 1033 -48.15 9.14 -6.11
N GLU A 1034 -47.83 9.97 -7.11
CA GLU A 1034 -47.16 11.25 -6.89
C GLU A 1034 -48.02 12.25 -6.10
N ALA A 1035 -49.34 12.22 -6.26
CA ALA A 1035 -50.25 13.05 -5.49
C ALA A 1035 -50.21 12.71 -3.98
N GLU A 1036 -50.18 11.42 -3.63
CA GLU A 1036 -50.05 10.96 -2.25
C GLU A 1036 -48.68 11.31 -1.67
N PHE A 1037 -47.61 11.15 -2.46
CA PHE A 1037 -46.26 11.53 -2.05
C PHE A 1037 -46.15 13.04 -1.78
N ASN A 1038 -46.62 13.89 -2.69
CA ASN A 1038 -46.62 15.35 -2.51
C ASN A 1038 -47.44 15.78 -1.29
N THR A 1039 -48.55 15.09 -1.02
CA THR A 1039 -49.36 15.32 0.19
C THR A 1039 -48.58 14.95 1.44
N LEU A 1040 -47.93 13.78 1.43
CA LEU A 1040 -47.14 13.25 2.55
C LEU A 1040 -45.94 14.14 2.88
N THR A 1041 -45.29 14.73 1.87
CA THR A 1041 -44.08 15.53 2.04
C THR A 1041 -44.36 17.04 2.14
N SER A 1042 -45.62 17.47 2.01
CA SER A 1042 -46.03 18.88 2.15
C SER A 1042 -45.68 19.49 3.52
N ASN A 1043 -45.59 18.68 4.57
CA ASN A 1043 -45.25 19.10 5.93
C ASN A 1043 -43.77 18.88 6.30
N TRP A 1044 -42.90 18.52 5.34
CA TRP A 1044 -41.46 18.31 5.55
C TRP A 1044 -40.64 19.61 5.54
N SER A 1045 -41.29 20.76 5.70
CA SER A 1045 -40.63 22.07 5.71
C SER A 1045 -39.47 22.16 6.69
N SER A 1046 -39.51 21.41 7.80
CA SER A 1046 -38.45 21.33 8.80
C SER A 1046 -37.15 20.67 8.33
N ILE A 1047 -37.19 19.91 7.22
CA ILE A 1047 -36.01 19.27 6.63
C ILE A 1047 -35.69 19.80 5.23
N TYR A 1048 -36.61 20.48 4.53
CA TYR A 1048 -36.32 21.02 3.20
C TYR A 1048 -35.28 22.13 3.17
N SER A 1049 -35.28 23.07 4.11
CA SER A 1049 -34.29 24.15 4.12
C SER A 1049 -33.24 23.88 5.22
N PRO A 1050 -31.93 23.96 4.93
CA PRO A 1050 -31.29 24.48 3.71
C PRO A 1050 -31.01 23.44 2.60
N GLY A 1051 -31.55 22.22 2.70
CA GLY A 1051 -31.25 21.15 1.75
C GLY A 1051 -31.87 21.35 0.36
N ASN A 1052 -31.38 20.60 -0.62
CA ASN A 1052 -31.98 20.54 -1.94
C ASN A 1052 -32.86 19.29 -2.05
N PHE A 1053 -34.18 19.47 -2.03
CA PHE A 1053 -35.14 18.37 -2.19
C PHE A 1053 -35.38 18.07 -3.67
N THR A 1054 -35.23 16.81 -4.05
CA THR A 1054 -35.52 16.31 -5.39
C THR A 1054 -36.25 14.98 -5.29
N HIS A 1055 -37.17 14.73 -6.22
CA HIS A 1055 -37.82 13.44 -6.38
C HIS A 1055 -38.00 13.11 -7.85
N LYS A 1056 -38.10 11.81 -8.16
CA LYS A 1056 -38.28 11.29 -9.51
C LYS A 1056 -39.23 10.11 -9.49
N LEU A 1057 -40.19 10.12 -10.42
CA LEU A 1057 -41.06 9.00 -10.70
C LEU A 1057 -40.31 7.93 -11.52
N ASN A 1058 -40.38 6.70 -11.07
CA ASN A 1058 -39.71 5.53 -11.63
C ASN A 1058 -40.68 4.33 -11.65
N ASN A 1059 -40.33 3.29 -12.40
CA ASN A 1059 -40.85 1.95 -12.14
C ASN A 1059 -40.06 1.29 -10.99
N TRP A 1060 -40.43 0.07 -10.59
CA TRP A 1060 -39.77 -0.62 -9.48
C TRP A 1060 -38.27 -0.85 -9.71
N TYR A 1061 -37.88 -1.34 -10.90
CA TYR A 1061 -36.48 -1.62 -11.22
C TYR A 1061 -35.66 -0.33 -11.30
N ASP A 1062 -36.13 0.68 -12.03
CA ASP A 1062 -35.47 1.98 -12.14
C ASP A 1062 -35.42 2.71 -10.80
N GLY A 1063 -36.36 2.45 -9.90
CA GLY A 1063 -36.34 2.96 -8.53
C GLY A 1063 -35.17 2.41 -7.71
N LEU A 1064 -34.84 1.12 -7.88
CA LEU A 1064 -33.65 0.52 -7.28
C LEU A 1064 -32.36 1.13 -7.86
N VAL A 1065 -32.32 1.31 -9.19
CA VAL A 1065 -31.18 1.97 -9.88
C VAL A 1065 -31.02 3.42 -9.43
N ALA A 1066 -32.13 4.16 -9.26
CA ALA A 1066 -32.09 5.54 -8.82
C ALA A 1066 -31.57 5.71 -7.38
N LEU A 1067 -31.73 4.70 -6.52
CA LEU A 1067 -31.27 4.74 -5.14
C LEU A 1067 -29.78 4.41 -4.99
N SER A 1068 -29.22 3.59 -5.88
CA SER A 1068 -27.89 2.98 -5.67
C SER A 1068 -26.98 2.96 -6.88
N GLY A 1069 -27.40 3.57 -7.99
CA GLY A 1069 -26.71 3.50 -9.27
C GLY A 1069 -27.01 2.19 -10.02
N PRO A 1070 -26.31 1.93 -11.14
CA PRO A 1070 -26.47 0.71 -11.90
C PRO A 1070 -26.28 -0.54 -11.03
N LEU A 1071 -27.29 -1.41 -10.99
CA LEU A 1071 -27.20 -2.67 -10.25
C LEU A 1071 -26.19 -3.59 -10.96
N SER A 1072 -25.18 -4.07 -10.23
CA SER A 1072 -24.15 -4.95 -10.79
C SER A 1072 -24.77 -6.25 -11.35
N THR A 1073 -24.48 -6.51 -12.62
CA THR A 1073 -24.83 -7.75 -13.34
C THR A 1073 -23.60 -8.55 -13.82
N SER A 1074 -22.38 -8.02 -13.66
CA SER A 1074 -21.10 -8.65 -14.04
C SER A 1074 -20.04 -8.57 -12.93
N GLU A 1075 -18.78 -8.98 -13.19
CA GLU A 1075 -17.58 -9.09 -12.31
C GLU A 1075 -17.57 -8.20 -11.03
N PRO A 1076 -16.96 -8.65 -9.92
CA PRO A 1076 -17.04 -7.95 -8.63
C PRO A 1076 -16.49 -6.51 -8.70
N GLU A 1077 -17.15 -5.61 -7.96
CA GLU A 1077 -16.64 -4.27 -7.68
C GLU A 1077 -15.22 -4.34 -7.09
N THR A 1078 -14.40 -3.32 -7.36
CA THR A 1078 -13.08 -3.14 -6.75
C THR A 1078 -13.16 -3.35 -5.24
N ALA A 1079 -12.37 -4.31 -4.74
CA ALA A 1079 -12.29 -4.58 -3.31
C ALA A 1079 -11.81 -3.32 -2.59
N ILE A 1080 -12.54 -2.91 -1.55
CA ILE A 1080 -12.21 -1.74 -0.74
C ILE A 1080 -11.85 -2.21 0.67
N SER A 1081 -10.91 -1.51 1.30
CA SER A 1081 -10.56 -1.75 2.70
C SER A 1081 -11.54 -0.96 3.58
N PHE A 1082 -12.25 -1.63 4.51
CA PHE A 1082 -13.16 -0.94 5.44
C PHE A 1082 -13.44 -1.74 6.72
N PHE A 1083 -13.97 -1.03 7.72
CA PHE A 1083 -14.60 -1.59 8.90
C PHE A 1083 -16.09 -1.27 8.88
N ALA A 1084 -16.91 -2.23 9.31
CA ALA A 1084 -18.35 -2.03 9.40
C ALA A 1084 -18.92 -2.77 10.61
N LYS A 1085 -20.00 -2.23 11.19
CA LYS A 1085 -20.84 -2.90 12.20
C LYS A 1085 -22.23 -2.28 12.22
N SER A 1086 -23.17 -2.88 12.93
CA SER A 1086 -24.53 -2.36 13.05
C SER A 1086 -25.10 -2.44 14.46
N ILE A 1087 -26.13 -1.64 14.72
CA ILE A 1087 -26.97 -1.69 15.92
C ILE A 1087 -28.43 -1.57 15.48
N PHE A 1088 -29.30 -2.39 16.04
CA PHE A 1088 -30.75 -2.18 15.98
C PHE A 1088 -31.24 -1.58 17.29
N THR A 1089 -31.98 -0.48 17.21
CA THR A 1089 -32.68 0.05 18.38
C THR A 1089 -34.08 -0.56 18.49
N LYS A 1090 -34.53 -0.84 19.71
CA LYS A 1090 -35.91 -1.31 19.99
C LYS A 1090 -36.90 -0.17 20.23
N SER A 1091 -36.40 1.06 20.29
CA SER A 1091 -37.17 2.27 20.54
C SER A 1091 -36.57 3.46 19.78
N ALA A 1092 -37.25 4.61 19.84
CA ALA A 1092 -36.73 5.86 19.33
C ALA A 1092 -35.44 6.26 20.06
N VAL A 1093 -34.47 6.82 19.34
CA VAL A 1093 -33.24 7.34 19.91
C VAL A 1093 -33.59 8.54 20.79
N THR A 1094 -33.22 8.46 22.06
CA THR A 1094 -33.55 9.46 23.08
C THR A 1094 -32.68 10.71 22.95
N ASN A 1095 -33.12 11.84 23.53
CA ASN A 1095 -32.29 13.06 23.56
C ASN A 1095 -30.90 12.80 24.19
N PRO A 1096 -30.75 12.10 25.33
CA PRO A 1096 -29.44 11.77 25.87
C PRO A 1096 -28.56 10.94 24.93
N GLN A 1097 -29.14 10.03 24.13
CA GLN A 1097 -28.39 9.27 23.12
C GLN A 1097 -27.91 10.17 21.98
N TRP A 1098 -28.79 11.05 21.47
CA TRP A 1098 -28.39 12.06 20.48
C TRP A 1098 -27.28 12.97 21.02
N ASP A 1099 -27.36 13.37 22.28
CA ASP A 1099 -26.39 14.26 22.93
C ASP A 1099 -25.04 13.57 23.09
N ARG A 1100 -25.03 12.29 23.45
CA ARG A 1100 -23.80 11.49 23.49
C ARG A 1100 -23.19 11.31 22.10
N LEU A 1101 -23.98 10.93 21.10
CA LEU A 1101 -23.49 10.74 19.73
C LEU A 1101 -22.87 12.03 19.17
N PHE A 1102 -23.61 13.13 19.21
CA PHE A 1102 -23.12 14.41 18.67
C PHE A 1102 -22.05 15.06 19.56
N GLY A 1103 -22.04 14.77 20.86
CA GLY A 1103 -20.95 15.11 21.77
C GLY A 1103 -19.66 14.37 21.43
N PHE A 1104 -19.74 13.09 21.05
CA PHE A 1104 -18.62 12.32 20.54
C PHE A 1104 -18.15 12.86 19.18
N ILE A 1105 -19.06 13.08 18.23
CA ILE A 1105 -18.71 13.61 16.89
C ILE A 1105 -18.02 14.98 17.00
N SER A 1106 -18.49 15.85 17.89
CA SER A 1106 -17.86 17.17 18.12
C SER A 1106 -16.43 17.08 18.66
N LYS A 1107 -16.12 16.04 19.44
CA LYS A 1107 -14.84 15.90 20.16
C LYS A 1107 -13.82 15.05 19.43
N GLU A 1108 -14.25 13.97 18.80
CA GLU A 1108 -13.38 12.94 18.22
C GLU A 1108 -13.70 12.71 16.74
N GLY A 1109 -14.85 13.17 16.24
CA GLY A 1109 -15.33 12.86 14.88
C GLY A 1109 -14.55 13.52 13.75
N PHE A 1110 -13.86 14.62 14.03
CA PHE A 1110 -13.01 15.33 13.06
C PHE A 1110 -11.52 15.02 13.23
N ASP A 1111 -11.12 14.40 14.35
CA ASP A 1111 -9.72 14.20 14.77
C ASP A 1111 -9.20 12.79 14.45
N VAL A 1112 -9.93 12.01 13.65
CA VAL A 1112 -9.54 10.67 13.21
C VAL A 1112 -9.07 10.69 11.75
N ASP A 1113 -8.06 9.88 11.40
CA ASP A 1113 -7.52 9.80 10.02
C ASP A 1113 -8.25 8.78 9.12
N VAL A 1114 -9.54 8.59 9.36
CA VAL A 1114 -10.40 7.75 8.51
C VAL A 1114 -11.62 8.55 8.05
N ASP A 1115 -12.13 8.21 6.87
CA ASP A 1115 -13.46 8.65 6.46
C ASP A 1115 -14.47 7.72 7.15
N TRP A 1116 -15.57 8.28 7.62
CA TRP A 1116 -16.56 7.52 8.34
C TRP A 1116 -17.95 8.07 8.09
N PHE A 1117 -18.94 7.19 8.13
CA PHE A 1117 -20.35 7.59 8.09
C PHE A 1117 -21.20 6.63 8.91
N ILE A 1118 -22.36 7.14 9.31
CA ILE A 1118 -23.44 6.41 9.93
C ILE A 1118 -24.62 6.47 8.97
N GLU A 1119 -25.12 5.31 8.58
CA GLU A 1119 -26.40 5.19 7.88
C GLU A 1119 -27.47 4.76 8.87
N LEU A 1120 -28.61 5.45 8.83
CA LEU A 1120 -29.77 5.21 9.66
C LEU A 1120 -30.96 4.85 8.76
N ASP A 1121 -31.49 3.65 8.92
CA ASP A 1121 -32.70 3.22 8.24
C ASP A 1121 -33.87 3.15 9.21
N ARG A 1122 -35.02 3.68 8.79
CA ARG A 1122 -36.27 3.31 9.43
C ARG A 1122 -36.54 1.83 9.18
N TYR A 1123 -36.62 1.07 10.25
CA TYR A 1123 -36.99 -0.34 10.21
C TYR A 1123 -38.51 -0.54 10.39
N GLY A 1124 -38.97 -1.79 10.42
CA GLY A 1124 -40.35 -2.15 10.73
C GLY A 1124 -41.33 -2.12 9.55
N GLY A 1125 -42.60 -1.77 9.81
CA GLY A 1125 -43.68 -1.90 8.82
C GLY A 1125 -44.07 -3.36 8.59
N ALA A 1126 -44.11 -3.81 7.34
CA ALA A 1126 -44.37 -5.20 6.97
C ALA A 1126 -43.43 -6.20 7.66
N VAL A 1127 -42.17 -5.80 7.92
CA VAL A 1127 -41.19 -6.63 8.63
C VAL A 1127 -41.68 -7.01 10.03
N SER A 1128 -42.26 -6.05 10.76
CA SER A 1128 -42.73 -6.23 12.14
C SER A 1128 -44.15 -6.79 12.25
N ARG A 1129 -44.89 -6.88 11.12
CA ARG A 1129 -46.22 -7.50 11.10
C ARG A 1129 -46.16 -9.02 11.24
N GLN A 1130 -45.08 -9.63 10.77
CA GLN A 1130 -44.83 -11.05 10.99
C GLN A 1130 -44.50 -11.30 12.46
N ALA A 1131 -44.92 -12.46 12.97
CA ALA A 1131 -44.56 -12.88 14.33
C ALA A 1131 -43.02 -12.90 14.48
N SER A 1132 -42.51 -12.59 15.67
CA SER A 1132 -41.06 -12.61 15.95
C SER A 1132 -40.42 -13.97 15.64
N ASP A 1133 -41.15 -15.05 15.92
CA ASP A 1133 -40.79 -16.44 15.64
C ASP A 1133 -40.93 -16.84 14.16
N TYR A 1134 -41.57 -16.05 13.28
CA TYR A 1134 -41.95 -16.49 11.93
C TYR A 1134 -40.81 -17.10 11.10
N THR A 1135 -39.57 -16.65 11.36
CA THR A 1135 -38.32 -17.17 10.80
C THR A 1135 -37.22 -17.12 11.87
N SER A 1136 -36.03 -17.68 11.59
CA SER A 1136 -34.90 -17.57 12.51
C SER A 1136 -34.31 -16.15 12.68
N PHE A 1137 -34.62 -15.21 11.79
CA PHE A 1137 -34.24 -13.79 11.96
C PHE A 1137 -34.91 -13.17 13.19
N ALA A 1138 -34.12 -12.78 14.18
CA ALA A 1138 -34.61 -12.42 15.52
C ALA A 1138 -35.22 -11.02 15.63
N HIS A 1139 -34.62 -10.00 15.01
CA HIS A 1139 -34.89 -8.59 15.35
C HIS A 1139 -35.98 -7.93 14.51
N ARG A 1140 -37.11 -8.62 14.27
CA ARG A 1140 -38.24 -8.11 13.46
C ARG A 1140 -38.95 -6.89 14.07
N ASP A 1141 -38.79 -6.71 15.38
CA ASP A 1141 -39.32 -5.63 16.20
C ASP A 1141 -38.39 -4.39 16.26
N ALA A 1142 -37.27 -4.39 15.54
CA ALA A 1142 -36.37 -3.23 15.50
C ALA A 1142 -37.07 -1.97 14.96
N VAL A 1143 -36.62 -0.81 15.44
CA VAL A 1143 -37.17 0.51 15.11
C VAL A 1143 -36.27 1.27 14.16
N ILE A 1144 -34.98 1.41 14.49
CA ILE A 1144 -33.98 2.04 13.62
C ILE A 1144 -32.79 1.09 13.48
N SER A 1145 -32.30 0.96 12.26
CA SER A 1145 -31.01 0.32 11.96
C SER A 1145 -29.93 1.39 11.92
N PHE A 1146 -28.88 1.24 12.70
CA PHE A 1146 -27.64 2.00 12.57
C PHE A 1146 -26.61 1.12 11.88
N GLN A 1147 -26.01 1.62 10.81
CA GLN A 1147 -24.87 1.01 10.15
C GLN A 1147 -23.70 1.97 10.27
N PHE A 1148 -22.59 1.50 10.82
CA PHE A 1148 -21.39 2.30 11.01
C PHE A 1148 -20.32 1.83 10.04
N PHE A 1149 -19.69 2.77 9.36
CA PHE A 1149 -18.61 2.50 8.42
C PHE A 1149 -17.41 3.41 8.69
N ALA A 1150 -16.22 2.84 8.57
CA ALA A 1150 -14.96 3.59 8.54
C ALA A 1150 -14.02 2.98 7.49
N GLY A 1151 -13.46 3.81 6.63
CA GLY A 1151 -12.62 3.40 5.49
C GLY A 1151 -11.70 4.53 5.04
N VAL A 1152 -10.70 4.23 4.21
CA VAL A 1152 -9.84 5.23 3.59
C VAL A 1152 -9.86 4.99 2.08
N THR A 1153 -10.02 6.06 1.30
CA THR A 1153 -9.67 6.06 -0.12
C THR A 1153 -8.72 7.25 -0.38
N PRO A 1154 -7.48 7.04 -0.84
CA PRO A 1154 -6.85 5.75 -1.18
C PRO A 1154 -6.16 5.05 0.02
N ASP A 1155 -6.15 3.71 -0.03
CA ASP A 1155 -5.41 2.78 0.85
C ASP A 1155 -3.91 3.16 0.97
N PRO A 1156 -3.20 2.92 2.10
CA PRO A 1156 -3.56 2.06 3.22
C PRO A 1156 -4.41 2.70 4.33
N LEU A 1157 -5.35 1.92 4.88
CA LEU A 1157 -6.15 2.27 6.06
C LEU A 1157 -5.32 2.46 7.36
N SER A 1158 -5.60 3.51 8.14
CA SER A 1158 -5.01 3.72 9.46
C SER A 1158 -5.48 2.64 10.48
N ALA A 1159 -4.64 2.36 11.49
CA ALA A 1159 -4.97 1.44 12.58
C ALA A 1159 -6.12 1.94 13.50
N ASP A 1160 -6.61 3.17 13.30
CA ASP A 1160 -7.57 3.84 14.19
C ASP A 1160 -9.04 3.52 13.88
N GLY A 1161 -9.33 2.86 12.74
CA GLY A 1161 -10.70 2.61 12.30
C GLY A 1161 -11.54 1.72 13.22
N VAL A 1162 -10.99 0.62 13.75
CA VAL A 1162 -11.73 -0.28 14.67
C VAL A 1162 -12.01 0.38 16.02
N PRO A 1163 -10.99 0.94 16.72
CA PRO A 1163 -11.23 1.59 18.01
C PRO A 1163 -12.19 2.78 17.87
N TYR A 1164 -12.10 3.53 16.77
CA TYR A 1164 -12.99 4.65 16.49
C TYR A 1164 -14.45 4.19 16.30
N LEU A 1165 -14.71 3.19 15.46
CA LEU A 1165 -16.07 2.67 15.27
C LEU A 1165 -16.66 2.07 16.56
N ASN A 1166 -15.83 1.44 17.41
CA ASN A 1166 -16.27 0.95 18.71
C ASN A 1166 -16.78 2.09 19.60
N LYS A 1167 -16.04 3.19 19.69
CA LYS A 1167 -16.45 4.37 20.45
C LYS A 1167 -17.68 5.05 19.84
N LEU A 1168 -17.73 5.18 18.52
CA LEU A 1168 -18.85 5.79 17.81
C LEU A 1168 -20.15 5.00 18.02
N ALA A 1169 -20.09 3.67 17.91
CA ALA A 1169 -21.22 2.78 18.18
C ALA A 1169 -21.65 2.86 19.66
N ALA A 1170 -20.68 2.85 20.60
CA ALA A 1170 -20.94 2.96 22.02
C ALA A 1170 -21.57 4.32 22.42
N ALA A 1171 -21.33 5.39 21.65
CA ALA A 1171 -21.97 6.68 21.86
C ALA A 1171 -23.49 6.62 21.61
N VAL A 1172 -23.93 5.77 20.68
CA VAL A 1172 -25.35 5.48 20.41
C VAL A 1172 -25.92 4.56 21.49
N ASP A 1173 -25.29 3.39 21.66
CA ASP A 1173 -25.65 2.40 22.65
C ASP A 1173 -24.38 1.67 23.16
N PRO A 1174 -23.99 1.86 24.44
CA PRO A 1174 -22.79 1.23 25.00
C PRO A 1174 -22.95 -0.27 25.23
N SER A 1175 -24.17 -0.81 25.22
CA SER A 1175 -24.42 -2.25 25.39
C SER A 1175 -25.51 -2.74 24.44
N PRO A 1176 -25.26 -2.75 23.12
CA PRO A 1176 -26.27 -3.14 22.14
C PRO A 1176 -26.75 -4.58 22.35
N GLU A 1177 -28.06 -4.78 22.35
CA GLU A 1177 -28.69 -6.10 22.47
C GLU A 1177 -29.12 -6.69 21.13
N ALA A 1178 -29.07 -5.90 20.06
CA ALA A 1178 -29.53 -6.28 18.73
C ALA A 1178 -28.68 -5.64 17.63
N ALA A 1179 -28.35 -6.43 16.61
CA ALA A 1179 -27.58 -6.01 15.44
C ALA A 1179 -27.97 -6.84 14.21
N TYR A 1180 -27.65 -6.34 13.02
CA TYR A 1180 -27.89 -7.06 11.77
C TYR A 1180 -26.69 -7.93 11.40
N VAL A 1181 -26.89 -9.23 11.27
CA VAL A 1181 -25.84 -10.22 11.00
C VAL A 1181 -25.10 -9.99 9.66
N ASN A 1182 -25.69 -9.29 8.69
CA ASN A 1182 -24.99 -8.93 7.45
C ASN A 1182 -23.87 -7.88 7.64
N TYR A 1183 -23.89 -7.13 8.74
CA TYR A 1183 -22.85 -6.20 9.15
C TYR A 1183 -22.02 -6.83 10.26
N VAL A 1184 -21.41 -7.97 9.92
CA VAL A 1184 -20.64 -8.81 10.83
C VAL A 1184 -19.57 -7.98 11.53
N ASP A 1185 -19.51 -8.12 12.86
CA ASP A 1185 -18.53 -7.49 13.71
C ASP A 1185 -17.62 -8.56 14.34
N PRO A 1186 -16.42 -8.80 13.77
CA PRO A 1186 -15.48 -9.80 14.28
C PRO A 1186 -14.99 -9.54 15.72
N THR A 1187 -15.26 -8.35 16.28
CA THR A 1187 -14.82 -7.97 17.63
C THR A 1187 -15.77 -8.42 18.73
N LEU A 1188 -16.98 -8.88 18.39
CA LEU A 1188 -17.95 -9.35 19.38
C LEU A 1188 -17.51 -10.67 20.01
N THR A 1189 -17.58 -10.72 21.34
CA THR A 1189 -17.39 -11.95 22.11
C THR A 1189 -18.47 -12.99 21.77
N PRO A 1190 -18.22 -14.29 22.08
CA PRO A 1190 -19.23 -15.33 21.90
C PRO A 1190 -20.59 -15.04 22.51
N ALA A 1191 -20.65 -14.43 23.70
CA ALA A 1191 -21.93 -14.08 24.31
C ALA A 1191 -22.64 -12.95 23.55
N GLN A 1192 -21.88 -11.93 23.14
CA GLN A 1192 -22.42 -10.75 22.46
C GLN A 1192 -23.03 -11.08 21.10
N TRP A 1193 -22.31 -11.77 20.19
CA TRP A 1193 -22.87 -12.02 18.86
C TRP A 1193 -24.05 -13.01 18.89
N LYS A 1194 -24.03 -13.98 19.82
CA LYS A 1194 -25.17 -14.92 20.02
C LYS A 1194 -26.43 -14.15 20.39
N GLN A 1195 -26.31 -13.20 21.31
CA GLN A 1195 -27.40 -12.33 21.70
C GLN A 1195 -27.78 -11.34 20.59
N GLN A 1196 -26.81 -10.59 20.06
CA GLN A 1196 -27.04 -9.51 19.12
C GLN A 1196 -27.52 -9.98 17.74
N TYR A 1197 -27.18 -11.18 17.27
CA TYR A 1197 -27.65 -11.67 15.96
C TYR A 1197 -28.84 -12.62 16.06
N PHE A 1198 -28.90 -13.44 17.10
CA PHE A 1198 -29.88 -14.54 17.18
C PHE A 1198 -30.78 -14.48 18.41
N ALA A 1199 -30.46 -13.67 19.43
CA ALA A 1199 -31.25 -13.48 20.64
C ALA A 1199 -31.80 -14.81 21.21
N GLY A 1200 -33.08 -14.83 21.60
CA GLY A 1200 -33.76 -16.03 22.12
C GLY A 1200 -33.88 -17.19 21.13
N HIS A 1201 -33.56 -17.00 19.84
CA HIS A 1201 -33.60 -18.07 18.84
C HIS A 1201 -32.37 -18.99 18.89
N TYR A 1202 -31.26 -18.54 19.48
CA TYR A 1202 -29.99 -19.26 19.46
C TYR A 1202 -30.08 -20.71 20.00
N PRO A 1203 -30.77 -21.01 21.12
CA PRO A 1203 -30.90 -22.38 21.61
C PRO A 1203 -31.62 -23.32 20.64
N ARG A 1204 -32.71 -22.85 19.99
CA ARG A 1204 -33.43 -23.62 18.97
C ARG A 1204 -32.54 -23.87 17.75
N LEU A 1205 -31.80 -22.85 17.32
CA LEU A 1205 -30.84 -22.94 16.22
C LEU A 1205 -29.76 -24.00 16.49
N VAL A 1206 -29.22 -24.07 17.70
CA VAL A 1206 -28.24 -25.12 18.10
C VAL A 1206 -28.89 -26.51 18.09
N SER A 1207 -30.13 -26.65 18.57
CA SER A 1207 -30.87 -27.92 18.52
C SER A 1207 -31.02 -28.44 17.10
N ILE A 1208 -31.43 -27.57 16.17
CA ILE A 1208 -31.57 -27.90 14.75
C ILE A 1208 -30.20 -28.27 14.15
N LYS A 1209 -29.15 -27.55 14.53
CA LYS A 1209 -27.77 -27.79 14.06
C LYS A 1209 -27.31 -29.19 14.45
N ARG A 1210 -27.57 -29.62 15.69
CA ARG A 1210 -27.28 -30.99 16.16
C ARG A 1210 -28.00 -32.05 15.34
N ALA A 1211 -29.22 -31.77 14.89
CA ALA A 1211 -30.02 -32.73 14.12
C ALA A 1211 -29.52 -32.89 12.67
N VAL A 1212 -29.19 -31.79 11.98
CA VAL A 1212 -28.87 -31.82 10.53
C VAL A 1212 -27.37 -31.81 10.21
N ASP A 1213 -26.54 -31.38 11.16
CA ASP A 1213 -25.08 -31.35 11.04
C ASP A 1213 -24.41 -31.67 12.40
N PRO A 1214 -24.55 -32.92 12.90
CA PRO A 1214 -24.01 -33.33 14.21
C PRO A 1214 -22.48 -33.30 14.27
N ARG A 1215 -21.80 -33.26 13.11
CA ARG A 1215 -20.33 -33.20 13.03
C ARG A 1215 -19.81 -31.76 12.85
N ASN A 1216 -20.70 -30.77 12.88
CA ASN A 1216 -20.37 -29.35 12.73
C ASN A 1216 -19.56 -29.07 11.45
N VAL A 1217 -19.90 -29.71 10.33
CA VAL A 1217 -19.23 -29.56 9.03
C VAL A 1217 -19.32 -28.12 8.51
N PHE A 1218 -20.50 -27.51 8.57
CA PHE A 1218 -20.70 -26.13 8.13
C PHE A 1218 -20.40 -25.17 9.27
N HIS A 1219 -19.19 -24.65 9.34
CA HIS A 1219 -18.83 -23.75 10.42
C HIS A 1219 -17.78 -22.71 10.00
N PHE A 1220 -18.01 -21.49 10.47
CA PHE A 1220 -17.12 -20.32 10.35
C PHE A 1220 -17.28 -19.46 11.64
N PRO A 1221 -16.42 -18.47 11.90
CA PRO A 1221 -16.56 -17.63 13.10
C PRO A 1221 -17.96 -16.99 13.16
N GLN A 1222 -18.55 -16.94 14.36
CA GLN A 1222 -19.91 -16.38 14.60
C GLN A 1222 -21.07 -17.08 13.85
N SER A 1223 -20.85 -18.28 13.28
CA SER A 1223 -21.92 -19.19 12.81
C SER A 1223 -22.54 -19.99 13.97
N ILE A 1224 -23.67 -20.66 13.71
CA ILE A 1224 -24.28 -21.58 14.69
C ILE A 1224 -23.41 -22.84 14.80
N GLY A 1225 -22.61 -22.94 15.87
CA GLY A 1225 -21.73 -24.08 16.16
C GLY A 1225 -22.27 -25.02 17.24
N LEU A 1226 -21.59 -26.17 17.40
CA LEU A 1226 -21.89 -27.18 18.42
C LEU A 1226 -20.96 -27.15 19.64
N SER A 1227 -19.93 -26.29 19.61
CA SER A 1227 -18.92 -26.10 20.65
C SER A 1227 -19.25 -24.96 21.61
#